data_AF-A0A2H0BUG1-F1
#
_entry.id   AF-A0A2H0BUG1-F1
#
_cell.length_a   1.000
_cell.length_b   1.000
_cell.length_c   1.000
_cell.angle_alpha   90.00
_cell.angle_beta   90.00
_cell.angle_gamma   90.00
#
_symmetry.space_group_name_H-M   'P 1'
#
loop_
_entity.id
_entity.type
_entity.pdbx_description
1 polymer ?
#
loop_
_entity_poly.entity_id
_entity_poly.type
_entity_poly.pdbx_seq_one_letter_code
_entity_poly.pdbx_strand_id
1 'polypeptide(L)'
;MSIEKGGPTGSDNKKDYSEKLESQEGRIKGTIKRWNAEKGFGFLRLSDGREVFCHVSELCEHIRPPRGQAPDTSSPVNVKKVNQRERGLAAEEVECDACAAPEQWELQPSGPEIFGVRELQPVCVNKSNVSSYNSTIPREEVERANEPFKLAKRKETLWNWSIIEDEFFREFGEPQGIRVEDENKIVLSYPHGEKIVSADSAMNSKHWEVSPSGQWKEEGESIKAEFIFPDISGAKVWRTVASLYINPSLYKEFDLLPESAQQEVLAKVKEKILPPADIAEKRFNDFLTEDYRKKEISKLRDDLRSLQAPGEMTIESHSYKAQEEVTASYGDETWGTGHYMDAQRTAWSLKTGAKKREHYSWAGEYVGGHDFAISRPKEGETAEQIRDRLIAEKRQQLKSEFDRAKKMNPPSSDPRLYSLNSEEWSRQYEARWDEMQKTIEDQWEIEDAQLLGETKQSYEQYENVAKDLLAAREEVEQAERLARVSRVPLEYNTRPDWGNIGSDAVEKMQEQVTALRTYAIKLNEHIPNAVRAREQEFQSENAVNAVREEEERQKKAKEESEIEQFGASGRLLDIAKSLATEAEQKLGLDRAQALFQDTSNAPYGRARRQADIEEALGKDMQGEAQSFYNFSRARDVDAILYAVTRILGGADVPAEKSQPDKSLPESSVSESVQPPELKIEELPRLSSVDKKGWWSHELPNGSRHSDKLNKTDKTAYDAGERINVRCPSCPDNPLVGYLQK
;
A
#
# COMPACT_ATOMS: atom_id res chain seq x y z
N MET A 1 3.71 91.98 -2.74
CA MET A 1 4.54 91.13 -1.86
C MET A 1 3.61 90.01 -1.37
N SER A 2 3.08 89.14 -2.24
CA SER A 2 3.74 88.24 -3.21
C SER A 2 4.23 86.98 -2.49
N ILE A 3 3.73 85.77 -2.75
CA ILE A 3 2.79 85.25 -3.78
C ILE A 3 1.82 84.31 -3.02
N GLU A 4 0.48 84.52 -2.99
CA GLU A 4 -0.53 84.00 -3.95
C GLU A 4 -0.44 82.46 -4.20
N LYS A 5 -1.47 81.65 -4.45
CA LYS A 5 -2.96 81.66 -4.45
C LYS A 5 -3.34 80.15 -4.36
N GLY A 6 -4.51 79.69 -3.91
CA GLY A 6 -5.74 80.32 -3.40
C GLY A 6 -6.78 79.22 -3.11
N GLY A 7 -7.99 79.59 -2.67
CA GLY A 7 -9.13 78.66 -2.58
C GLY A 7 -9.72 78.30 -3.96
N PRO A 8 -10.87 77.57 -4.02
CA PRO A 8 -12.10 78.14 -3.44
C PRO A 8 -13.05 77.14 -2.73
N THR A 9 -14.03 77.72 -1.99
CA THR A 9 -15.42 77.28 -1.70
C THR A 9 -15.80 75.80 -1.98
N GLY A 10 -16.42 75.05 -1.08
CA GLY A 10 -17.60 75.36 -0.23
C GLY A 10 -18.61 74.19 -0.40
N SER A 11 -19.49 73.83 0.53
CA SER A 11 -20.33 74.69 1.38
C SER A 11 -20.68 74.09 2.76
N ASP A 12 -20.63 74.94 3.77
CA ASP A 12 -21.58 75.09 4.89
C ASP A 12 -22.24 73.89 5.61
N ASN A 13 -21.74 73.71 6.84
CA ASN A 13 -22.50 73.81 8.10
C ASN A 13 -23.56 72.73 8.48
N LYS A 14 -23.15 71.83 9.39
CA LYS A 14 -24.06 71.29 10.43
C LYS A 14 -23.37 70.92 11.75
N LYS A 15 -22.85 71.94 12.45
CA LYS A 15 -22.55 71.98 13.91
C LYS A 15 -21.90 70.72 14.53
N ASP A 16 -20.60 70.61 14.27
CA ASP A 16 -19.54 70.52 15.29
C ASP A 16 -19.98 70.22 16.75
N TYR A 17 -19.59 69.03 17.21
CA TYR A 17 -19.49 68.63 18.62
C TYR A 17 -18.42 67.54 18.83
N SER A 18 -17.58 67.27 17.82
CA SER A 18 -16.76 66.06 17.70
C SER A 18 -15.29 66.24 18.12
N GLU A 19 -14.79 67.46 18.17
CA GLU A 19 -13.34 67.74 18.21
C GLU A 19 -12.76 67.91 19.63
N LYS A 20 -13.22 67.10 20.60
CA LYS A 20 -12.67 67.13 21.97
C LYS A 20 -12.81 65.83 22.77
N LEU A 21 -12.41 64.71 22.16
CA LEU A 21 -12.52 63.38 22.76
C LEU A 21 -11.31 62.45 22.45
N GLU A 22 -10.11 63.04 22.42
CA GLU A 22 -8.87 62.28 22.51
C GLU A 22 -8.46 62.04 23.98
N SER A 23 -7.51 61.12 24.17
CA SER A 23 -7.12 60.47 25.42
C SER A 23 -6.88 61.40 26.62
N GLN A 24 -7.48 61.04 27.75
CA GLN A 24 -6.93 61.34 29.08
C GLN A 24 -6.55 60.02 29.75
N GLU A 25 -5.27 59.82 30.05
CA GLU A 25 -4.83 58.70 30.88
C GLU A 25 -5.16 58.99 32.35
N GLY A 26 -6.28 58.44 32.81
CA GLY A 26 -6.71 58.56 34.20
C GLY A 26 -8.13 58.06 34.41
N ARG A 27 -8.36 57.30 35.48
CA ARG A 27 -9.70 56.86 35.88
C ARG A 27 -10.60 58.06 36.14
N ILE A 28 -11.65 58.22 35.32
CA ILE A 28 -12.62 59.31 35.47
C ILE A 28 -13.68 58.90 36.50
N LYS A 29 -13.70 59.57 37.65
CA LYS A 29 -14.74 59.36 38.68
C LYS A 29 -16.11 59.78 38.16
N GLY A 30 -17.16 59.10 38.62
CA GLY A 30 -18.56 59.43 38.33
C GLY A 30 -19.53 58.75 39.30
N THR A 31 -20.83 58.92 39.07
CA THR A 31 -21.91 58.24 39.81
C THR A 31 -22.98 57.71 38.86
N ILE A 32 -23.72 56.69 39.27
CA ILE A 32 -24.69 55.99 38.42
C ILE A 32 -26.02 56.75 38.36
N LYS A 33 -26.08 57.82 37.56
CA LYS A 33 -27.22 58.76 37.47
C LYS A 33 -28.59 58.10 37.29
N ARG A 34 -28.69 57.02 36.50
CA ARG A 34 -29.94 56.26 36.26
C ARG A 34 -29.64 54.88 35.68
N TRP A 35 -30.48 53.89 36.01
CA TRP A 35 -30.33 52.52 35.52
C TRP A 35 -31.67 51.88 35.15
N ASN A 36 -31.69 51.06 34.10
CA ASN A 36 -32.79 50.16 33.74
C ASN A 36 -32.39 48.73 34.09
N ALA A 37 -32.95 48.23 35.20
CA ALA A 37 -32.63 46.93 35.78
C ALA A 37 -33.01 45.74 34.88
N GLU A 38 -34.16 45.82 34.20
CA GLU A 38 -34.67 44.78 33.30
C GLU A 38 -33.77 44.57 32.08
N LYS A 39 -33.23 45.67 31.53
CA LYS A 39 -32.45 45.69 30.28
C LYS A 39 -30.93 45.76 30.51
N GLY A 40 -30.48 45.76 31.77
CA GLY A 40 -29.07 45.67 32.12
C GLY A 40 -28.21 46.85 31.67
N PHE A 41 -28.76 48.05 31.57
CA PHE A 41 -27.98 49.25 31.19
C PHE A 41 -28.45 50.51 31.92
N GLY A 42 -27.58 51.51 31.98
CA GLY A 42 -27.88 52.82 32.52
C GLY A 42 -27.01 53.92 31.95
N PHE A 43 -26.97 55.04 32.65
CA PHE A 43 -26.15 56.19 32.33
C PHE A 43 -25.40 56.65 33.58
N LEU A 44 -24.09 56.82 33.45
CA LEU A 44 -23.20 57.38 34.45
C LEU A 44 -23.07 58.88 34.23
N ARG A 45 -22.98 59.66 35.30
CA ARG A 45 -22.52 61.06 35.23
C ARG A 45 -21.07 61.11 35.69
N LEU A 46 -20.18 61.48 34.78
CA LEU A 46 -18.76 61.68 35.08
C LEU A 46 -18.53 63.01 35.82
N SER A 47 -17.42 63.12 36.54
CA SER A 47 -17.01 64.30 37.29
C SER A 47 -16.73 65.52 36.39
N ASP A 48 -16.32 65.28 35.14
CA ASP A 48 -16.19 66.28 34.07
C ASP A 48 -17.55 66.82 33.56
N GLY A 49 -18.66 66.25 34.02
CA GLY A 49 -20.02 66.66 33.68
C GLY A 49 -20.68 65.86 32.54
N ARG A 50 -19.96 65.03 31.80
CA ARG A 50 -20.51 64.18 30.72
C ARG A 50 -21.48 63.12 31.27
N GLU A 51 -22.53 62.82 30.51
CA GLU A 51 -23.39 61.65 30.75
C GLU A 51 -23.03 60.58 29.72
N VAL A 52 -22.67 59.38 30.19
CA VAL A 52 -22.17 58.28 29.36
C VAL A 52 -22.97 57.01 29.61
N PHE A 53 -23.28 56.27 28.53
CA PHE A 53 -23.97 54.99 28.59
C PHE A 53 -23.10 53.92 29.27
N CYS A 54 -23.68 53.03 30.07
CA CYS A 54 -22.98 51.89 30.66
C CYS A 54 -23.87 50.65 30.59
N HIS A 55 -23.29 49.51 30.19
CA HIS A 55 -23.95 48.21 30.23
C HIS A 55 -23.49 47.41 31.46
N VAL A 56 -24.27 46.42 31.90
CA VAL A 56 -23.98 45.61 33.11
C VAL A 56 -22.69 44.77 32.98
N SER A 57 -22.25 44.48 31.75
CA SER A 57 -20.95 43.84 31.48
C SER A 57 -19.77 44.72 31.88
N GLU A 58 -19.90 46.05 31.80
CA GLU A 58 -18.80 46.98 32.03
C GLU A 58 -18.56 47.25 33.52
N LEU A 59 -19.55 46.96 34.38
CA LEU A 59 -19.42 47.02 35.83
C LEU A 59 -18.55 45.87 36.33
N CYS A 60 -17.53 46.18 37.14
CA CYS A 60 -16.76 45.18 37.89
C CYS A 60 -17.65 44.46 38.92
N GLU A 61 -17.29 43.23 39.27
CA GLU A 61 -18.10 42.31 40.07
C GLU A 61 -18.65 42.93 41.37
N HIS A 62 -17.82 43.66 42.13
CA HIS A 62 -18.21 44.30 43.40
C HIS A 62 -19.35 45.34 43.31
N ILE A 63 -19.67 45.86 42.12
CA ILE A 63 -20.79 46.80 41.90
C ILE A 63 -21.75 46.32 40.79
N ARG A 64 -21.55 45.10 40.27
CA ARG A 64 -22.49 44.49 39.32
C ARG A 64 -23.71 44.00 40.10
N PRO A 65 -24.92 44.51 39.83
CA PRO A 65 -26.12 44.08 40.54
C PRO A 65 -26.53 42.66 40.12
N PRO A 66 -27.28 41.94 40.96
CA PRO A 66 -28.00 40.73 40.54
C PRO A 66 -28.89 41.01 39.32
N ARG A 67 -29.08 39.99 38.47
CA ARG A 67 -29.88 40.11 37.24
C ARG A 67 -31.30 40.60 37.55
N GLY A 68 -31.72 41.69 36.92
CA GLY A 68 -33.02 42.32 37.15
C GLY A 68 -33.05 43.34 38.31
N GLN A 69 -31.90 43.65 38.92
CA GLN A 69 -31.75 44.74 39.89
C GLN A 69 -30.92 45.90 39.30
N ALA A 70 -31.03 47.08 39.90
CA ALA A 70 -30.17 48.23 39.62
C ALA A 70 -28.99 48.24 40.59
N PRO A 71 -27.79 48.72 40.19
CA PRO A 71 -26.76 49.10 41.13
C PRO A 71 -27.20 50.37 41.88
N ASP A 72 -26.58 50.65 43.03
CA ASP A 72 -26.84 51.88 43.78
C ASP A 72 -26.52 53.13 42.94
N THR A 73 -27.51 53.99 42.75
CA THR A 73 -27.41 55.21 41.94
C THR A 73 -26.63 56.33 42.63
N SER A 74 -26.33 56.20 43.93
CA SER A 74 -25.49 57.12 44.70
C SER A 74 -24.01 56.72 44.76
N SER A 75 -23.67 55.45 44.46
CA SER A 75 -22.31 54.92 44.59
C SER A 75 -21.30 55.59 43.64
N PRO A 76 -20.09 55.90 44.12
CA PRO A 76 -19.00 56.37 43.29
C PRO A 76 -18.44 55.23 42.44
N VAL A 77 -18.20 55.52 41.16
CA VAL A 77 -17.57 54.61 40.20
C VAL A 77 -16.39 55.30 39.51
N ASN A 78 -15.42 54.50 39.07
CA ASN A 78 -14.22 54.94 38.37
C ASN A 78 -14.25 54.32 36.98
N VAL A 79 -14.45 55.14 35.96
CA VAL A 79 -14.46 54.71 34.56
C VAL A 79 -13.04 54.80 34.01
N LYS A 80 -12.45 53.67 33.60
CA LYS A 80 -11.12 53.67 32.97
C LYS A 80 -11.15 54.23 31.56
N LYS A 81 -12.22 53.96 30.79
CA LYS A 81 -12.28 54.24 29.35
C LYS A 81 -13.65 54.75 28.91
N VAL A 82 -13.67 55.75 28.04
CA VAL A 82 -14.90 56.35 27.50
C VAL A 82 -14.77 56.46 25.98
N ASN A 83 -15.64 55.77 25.25
CA ASN A 83 -15.60 55.70 23.78
C ASN A 83 -16.85 56.34 23.16
N GLN A 84 -16.70 56.95 21.98
CA GLN A 84 -17.83 57.34 21.15
C GLN A 84 -18.43 56.11 20.45
N ARG A 85 -19.76 55.91 20.55
CA ARG A 85 -20.52 54.89 19.82
C ARG A 85 -21.68 55.56 19.07
N GLU A 86 -22.38 54.80 18.21
CA GLU A 86 -23.50 55.29 17.36
C GLU A 86 -24.59 56.08 18.11
N ARG A 87 -24.78 55.78 19.40
CA ARG A 87 -25.83 56.37 20.26
C ARG A 87 -25.27 57.34 21.31
N GLY A 88 -24.05 57.82 21.12
CA GLY A 88 -23.32 58.71 22.02
C GLY A 88 -22.19 58.00 22.78
N LEU A 89 -21.69 58.66 23.83
CA LEU A 89 -20.58 58.16 24.64
C LEU A 89 -20.98 56.93 25.47
N ALA A 90 -20.07 55.97 25.56
CA ALA A 90 -20.18 54.78 26.40
C ALA A 90 -18.95 54.60 27.29
N ALA A 91 -19.16 54.21 28.54
CA ALA A 91 -18.13 53.78 29.48
C ALA A 91 -17.79 52.30 29.27
N GLU A 92 -16.50 51.98 29.40
CA GLU A 92 -15.91 50.63 29.43
C GLU A 92 -15.01 50.53 30.67
N GLU A 93 -14.93 49.32 31.25
CA GLU A 93 -14.18 49.03 32.50
C GLU A 93 -14.50 50.01 33.65
N VAL A 94 -15.63 49.78 34.32
CA VAL A 94 -16.20 50.62 35.38
C VAL A 94 -15.99 49.94 36.74
N GLU A 95 -15.12 50.52 37.55
CA GLU A 95 -14.62 49.95 38.81
C GLU A 95 -15.17 50.70 40.05
N CYS A 96 -15.39 50.00 41.16
CA CYS A 96 -15.63 50.66 42.44
C CYS A 96 -14.32 51.23 43.03
N ASP A 97 -14.42 52.12 44.03
CA ASP A 97 -13.22 52.71 44.67
C ASP A 97 -12.28 51.66 45.28
N ALA A 98 -12.78 50.52 45.75
CA ALA A 98 -11.96 49.41 46.26
C ALA A 98 -11.18 48.67 45.14
N CYS A 99 -11.77 48.48 43.96
CA CYS A 99 -11.06 47.94 42.79
C CYS A 99 -10.02 48.94 42.25
N ALA A 100 -10.35 50.22 42.25
CA ALA A 100 -9.51 51.31 41.77
C ALA A 100 -8.33 51.63 42.70
N ALA A 101 -8.36 51.16 43.95
CA ALA A 101 -7.27 51.32 44.91
C ALA A 101 -5.94 50.71 44.42
N PRO A 102 -4.79 51.30 44.79
CA PRO A 102 -3.49 50.70 44.52
C PRO A 102 -3.35 49.37 45.28
N GLU A 103 -2.57 48.45 44.70
CA GLU A 103 -2.32 47.14 45.28
C GLU A 103 -1.36 47.26 46.45
N GLN A 104 -1.68 46.58 47.55
CA GLN A 104 -0.85 46.53 48.74
C GLN A 104 -0.26 45.13 48.84
N TRP A 105 1.05 45.04 48.63
CA TRP A 105 1.80 43.80 48.60
C TRP A 105 2.61 43.63 49.88
N GLU A 106 2.49 42.48 50.53
CA GLU A 106 3.28 42.08 51.70
C GLU A 106 3.91 40.70 51.48
N LEU A 107 5.07 40.45 52.10
CA LEU A 107 5.64 39.10 52.17
C LEU A 107 5.00 38.33 53.32
N GLN A 108 4.29 37.24 53.01
CA GLN A 108 3.62 36.41 54.01
C GLN A 108 4.15 34.96 54.01
N PRO A 109 4.23 34.30 55.18
CA PRO A 109 4.64 32.90 55.27
C PRO A 109 3.71 31.96 54.51
N SER A 110 4.28 31.15 53.64
CA SER A 110 3.61 30.20 52.77
C SER A 110 4.22 28.80 52.90
N GLY A 111 3.46 27.79 52.49
CA GLY A 111 3.91 26.39 52.48
C GLY A 111 4.16 25.75 53.85
N PRO A 112 4.75 24.54 53.87
CA PRO A 112 5.19 23.87 55.09
C PRO A 112 6.45 24.53 55.67
N GLU A 113 6.70 24.23 56.94
CA GLU A 113 7.85 24.75 57.69
C GLU A 113 9.02 23.76 57.64
N ILE A 114 10.18 24.23 57.19
CA ILE A 114 11.38 23.43 56.94
C ILE A 114 12.47 23.93 57.90
N PHE A 115 12.95 23.08 58.81
CA PHE A 115 13.91 23.43 59.88
C PHE A 115 13.56 24.72 60.65
N GLY A 116 12.26 24.95 60.92
CA GLY A 116 11.76 26.15 61.63
C GLY A 116 11.62 27.41 60.77
N VAL A 117 11.75 27.29 59.44
CA VAL A 117 11.66 28.41 58.48
C VAL A 117 10.56 28.13 57.45
N ARG A 118 9.78 29.15 57.09
CA ARG A 118 8.79 29.09 56.00
C ARG A 118 9.23 29.93 54.82
N GLU A 119 8.70 29.61 53.64
CA GLU A 119 8.87 30.43 52.45
C GLU A 119 8.08 31.75 52.61
N LEU A 120 8.64 32.87 52.19
CA LEU A 120 7.97 34.16 52.16
C LEU A 120 7.53 34.49 50.73
N GLN A 121 6.23 34.47 50.50
CA GLN A 121 5.63 34.71 49.18
C GLN A 121 4.90 36.07 49.14
N PRO A 122 4.97 36.83 48.04
CA PRO A 122 4.23 38.08 47.90
C PRO A 122 2.71 37.84 47.82
N VAL A 123 1.96 38.45 48.73
CA VAL A 123 0.49 38.39 48.79
C VAL A 123 -0.10 39.81 48.70
N CYS A 124 -1.11 39.99 47.85
CA CYS A 124 -1.81 41.27 47.73
C CYS A 124 -2.89 41.37 48.82
N VAL A 125 -2.56 41.95 49.97
CA VAL A 125 -3.40 41.93 51.18
C VAL A 125 -4.74 42.66 51.04
N ASN A 126 -4.88 43.52 50.01
CA ASN A 126 -6.12 44.21 49.71
C ASN A 126 -6.89 43.69 48.47
N LYS A 127 -6.39 42.65 47.76
CA LYS A 127 -7.08 42.03 46.60
C LYS A 127 -6.80 40.52 46.49
N SER A 128 -7.79 39.68 46.78
CA SER A 128 -7.64 38.22 46.89
C SER A 128 -7.29 37.46 45.60
N ASN A 129 -7.47 38.08 44.43
CA ASN A 129 -7.39 37.41 43.12
C ASN A 129 -6.23 37.93 42.24
N VAL A 130 -5.23 38.60 42.82
CA VAL A 130 -4.06 39.08 42.07
C VAL A 130 -2.91 38.08 42.19
N SER A 131 -2.35 37.68 41.04
CA SER A 131 -1.23 36.73 41.00
C SER A 131 0.06 37.36 41.51
N SER A 132 0.85 36.64 42.30
CA SER A 132 2.13 37.11 42.86
C SER A 132 3.18 37.52 41.81
N TYR A 133 3.03 37.05 40.56
CA TYR A 133 3.82 37.54 39.41
C TYR A 133 3.62 39.04 39.10
N ASN A 134 2.51 39.64 39.55
CA ASN A 134 2.23 41.08 39.40
C ASN A 134 2.73 41.91 40.61
N SER A 135 3.47 41.30 41.55
CA SER A 135 3.89 41.99 42.77
C SER A 135 4.80 43.18 42.51
N THR A 136 4.55 44.27 43.23
CA THR A 136 5.44 45.45 43.24
C THR A 136 6.65 45.29 44.16
N ILE A 137 6.75 44.18 44.91
CA ILE A 137 7.93 43.86 45.73
C ILE A 137 9.07 43.43 44.80
N PRO A 138 10.25 44.08 44.81
CA PRO A 138 11.37 43.71 43.94
C PRO A 138 11.79 42.26 44.15
N ARG A 139 12.05 41.54 43.05
CA ARG A 139 12.48 40.13 43.11
C ARG A 139 13.70 39.90 44.01
N GLU A 140 14.65 40.83 44.02
CA GLU A 140 15.82 40.80 44.91
C GLU A 140 15.43 40.85 46.40
N GLU A 141 14.35 41.53 46.76
CA GLU A 141 13.86 41.60 48.14
C GLU A 141 13.17 40.30 48.55
N VAL A 142 12.35 39.73 47.65
CA VAL A 142 11.77 38.39 47.83
C VAL A 142 12.87 37.33 47.98
N GLU A 143 13.90 37.36 47.13
CA GLU A 143 15.01 36.41 47.20
C GLU A 143 15.85 36.58 48.46
N ARG A 144 16.15 37.82 48.87
CA ARG A 144 16.88 38.16 50.10
C ARG A 144 16.12 37.73 51.36
N ALA A 145 14.80 37.95 51.40
CA ALA A 145 13.94 37.52 52.50
C ALA A 145 13.84 35.99 52.60
N ASN A 146 14.00 35.28 51.48
CA ASN A 146 14.00 33.82 51.42
C ASN A 146 15.37 33.15 51.60
N GLU A 147 16.48 33.87 51.76
CA GLU A 147 17.80 33.24 52.02
C GLU A 147 17.79 32.25 53.21
N PRO A 148 17.14 32.53 54.36
CA PRO A 148 17.00 31.54 55.43
C PRO A 148 16.24 30.28 54.99
N PHE A 149 15.23 30.43 54.13
CA PHE A 149 14.45 29.30 53.60
C PHE A 149 15.24 28.50 52.55
N LYS A 150 16.02 29.17 51.69
CA LYS A 150 16.97 28.50 50.77
C LYS A 150 18.00 27.67 51.54
N LEU A 151 18.55 28.22 52.62
CA LEU A 151 19.47 27.48 53.51
C LEU A 151 18.78 26.30 54.20
N ALA A 152 17.57 26.49 54.74
CA ALA A 152 16.77 25.40 55.30
C ALA A 152 16.45 24.31 54.27
N LYS A 153 16.19 24.68 53.01
CA LYS A 153 15.94 23.73 51.90
C LYS A 153 17.21 22.98 51.48
N ARG A 154 18.39 23.61 51.53
CA ARG A 154 19.68 22.90 51.39
C ARG A 154 19.87 21.89 52.53
N LYS A 155 19.60 22.27 53.79
CA LYS A 155 19.64 21.34 54.93
C LYS A 155 18.68 20.18 54.75
N GLU A 156 17.44 20.42 54.32
CA GLU A 156 16.47 19.35 54.00
C GLU A 156 16.95 18.43 52.87
N THR A 157 17.60 18.99 51.83
CA THR A 157 18.16 18.20 50.74
C THR A 157 19.29 17.29 51.24
N LEU A 158 20.23 17.82 52.02
CA LEU A 158 21.30 17.04 52.66
C LEU A 158 20.75 16.01 53.67
N TRP A 159 19.71 16.36 54.41
CA TRP A 159 19.05 15.48 55.38
C TRP A 159 18.34 14.30 54.71
N ASN A 160 17.71 14.51 53.56
CA ASN A 160 16.99 13.48 52.81
C ASN A 160 17.87 12.68 51.86
N TRP A 161 19.11 13.10 51.58
CA TRP A 161 20.03 12.38 50.71
C TRP A 161 20.40 11.01 51.30
N SER A 162 20.39 9.95 50.48
CA SER A 162 20.68 8.57 50.93
C SER A 162 22.16 8.34 51.28
N ILE A 163 23.06 9.18 50.75
CA ILE A 163 24.50 9.16 51.00
C ILE A 163 24.82 10.26 52.01
N ILE A 164 25.75 9.98 52.92
CA ILE A 164 26.37 10.98 53.80
C ILE A 164 27.82 11.18 53.40
N GLU A 165 28.27 12.44 53.41
CA GLU A 165 29.62 12.88 53.06
C GLU A 165 30.13 13.86 54.12
N ASP A 166 31.40 14.29 54.02
CA ASP A 166 32.00 15.34 54.86
C ASP A 166 31.15 16.62 54.96
N GLU A 167 30.31 16.95 53.97
CA GLU A 167 29.37 18.09 54.04
C GLU A 167 28.26 17.91 55.06
N PHE A 168 27.77 16.68 55.26
CA PHE A 168 26.69 16.39 56.20
C PHE A 168 27.10 16.72 57.64
N PHE A 169 28.26 16.25 58.08
CA PHE A 169 28.78 16.50 59.42
C PHE A 169 29.22 17.96 59.62
N ARG A 170 29.64 18.66 58.56
CA ARG A 170 29.89 20.11 58.61
C ARG A 170 28.61 20.94 58.79
N GLU A 171 27.47 20.49 58.29
CA GLU A 171 26.20 21.24 58.35
C GLU A 171 25.31 20.87 59.55
N PHE A 172 25.45 19.63 60.07
CA PHE A 172 24.65 19.11 61.21
C PHE A 172 25.46 18.85 62.49
N GLY A 173 26.79 18.84 62.43
CA GLY A 173 27.67 18.51 63.56
C GLY A 173 27.76 17.01 63.82
N GLU A 174 28.30 16.65 65.01
CA GLU A 174 28.31 15.27 65.48
C GLU A 174 26.91 14.80 65.92
N PRO A 175 26.56 13.52 65.71
CA PRO A 175 25.33 12.95 66.25
C PRO A 175 25.37 12.87 67.78
N GLN A 176 24.24 13.19 68.42
CA GLN A 176 24.06 13.08 69.88
C GLN A 176 24.02 11.64 70.39
N GLY A 177 23.84 10.68 69.48
CA GLY A 177 23.89 9.25 69.78
C GLY A 177 23.92 8.44 68.49
N ILE A 178 24.71 7.37 68.49
CA ILE A 178 24.82 6.41 67.39
C ILE A 178 24.36 5.05 67.89
N ARG A 179 23.52 4.36 67.11
CA ARG A 179 23.17 2.95 67.35
C ARG A 179 23.12 2.16 66.06
N VAL A 180 23.28 0.84 66.17
CA VAL A 180 23.18 -0.10 65.05
C VAL A 180 21.81 -0.77 65.11
N GLU A 181 21.06 -0.76 64.02
CA GLU A 181 19.73 -1.40 63.92
C GLU A 181 19.81 -2.80 63.30
N ASP A 182 20.59 -2.94 62.23
CA ASP A 182 21.04 -4.21 61.68
C ASP A 182 22.49 -4.06 61.19
N GLU A 183 23.14 -5.15 60.78
CA GLU A 183 24.57 -5.16 60.40
C GLU A 183 24.96 -4.06 59.40
N ASN A 184 24.04 -3.60 58.54
CA ASN A 184 24.25 -2.59 57.51
C ASN A 184 23.47 -1.28 57.73
N LYS A 185 22.75 -1.11 58.86
CA LYS A 185 22.01 0.12 59.19
C LYS A 185 22.46 0.76 60.49
N ILE A 186 22.98 1.98 60.37
CA ILE A 186 23.40 2.84 61.48
C ILE A 186 22.37 3.97 61.62
N VAL A 187 21.90 4.21 62.84
CA VAL A 187 20.95 5.29 63.15
C VAL A 187 21.69 6.38 63.93
N LEU A 188 21.75 7.56 63.32
CA LEU A 188 22.38 8.76 63.85
C LEU A 188 21.31 9.67 64.47
N SER A 189 21.44 9.99 65.74
CA SER A 189 20.44 10.77 66.50
C SER A 189 20.84 12.24 66.54
N TYR A 190 19.99 13.15 66.06
CA TYR A 190 20.21 14.60 66.08
C TYR A 190 19.03 15.33 66.73
N PRO A 191 19.17 16.61 67.14
CA PRO A 191 18.07 17.41 67.70
C PRO A 191 16.84 17.53 66.79
N HIS A 192 17.03 17.32 65.48
CA HIS A 192 16.01 17.46 64.44
C HIS A 192 15.35 16.12 64.05
N GLY A 193 15.77 15.00 64.65
CA GLY A 193 15.26 13.67 64.36
C GLY A 193 16.37 12.62 64.18
N GLU A 194 15.97 11.42 63.78
CA GLU A 194 16.88 10.31 63.51
C GLU A 194 17.19 10.23 62.01
N LYS A 195 18.49 10.09 61.69
CA LYS A 195 19.01 9.89 60.35
C LYS A 195 19.53 8.47 60.21
N ILE A 196 18.81 7.63 59.48
CA ILE A 196 19.26 6.28 59.12
C ILE A 196 20.25 6.40 57.95
N VAL A 197 21.40 5.75 58.07
CA VAL A 197 22.42 5.63 57.02
C VAL A 197 22.82 4.17 56.85
N SER A 198 23.22 3.79 55.64
CA SER A 198 23.85 2.48 55.44
C SER A 198 25.28 2.49 55.97
N ALA A 199 25.78 1.33 56.40
CA ALA A 199 27.20 1.17 56.74
C ALA A 199 28.10 1.44 55.51
N ASP A 200 27.58 1.17 54.30
CA ASP A 200 28.18 1.64 53.05
C ASP A 200 28.38 3.18 53.03
N SER A 201 27.31 3.95 53.27
CA SER A 201 27.39 5.41 53.29
C SER A 201 28.31 5.92 54.41
N ALA A 202 28.27 5.28 55.59
CA ALA A 202 29.14 5.63 56.71
C ALA A 202 30.63 5.46 56.36
N MET A 203 31.03 4.34 55.75
CA MET A 203 32.42 4.15 55.28
C MET A 203 32.80 5.12 54.15
N ASN A 204 31.88 5.39 53.21
CA ASN A 204 32.16 6.35 52.12
C ASN A 204 32.26 7.80 52.60
N SER A 205 31.63 8.15 53.72
CA SER A 205 31.69 9.50 54.29
C SER A 205 33.08 9.90 54.79
N LYS A 206 33.94 8.92 55.12
CA LYS A 206 35.25 9.08 55.79
C LYS A 206 35.23 9.70 57.19
N HIS A 207 34.05 10.01 57.73
CA HIS A 207 33.90 10.60 59.07
C HIS A 207 34.30 9.64 60.20
N TRP A 208 34.23 8.33 59.94
CA TRP A 208 34.68 7.28 60.85
C TRP A 208 35.81 6.46 60.24
N GLU A 209 36.77 6.06 61.08
CA GLU A 209 37.76 5.06 60.69
C GLU A 209 37.09 3.69 60.49
N VAL A 210 37.62 2.90 59.56
CA VAL A 210 37.23 1.50 59.34
C VAL A 210 38.47 0.62 59.34
N SER A 211 38.33 -0.59 59.87
CA SER A 211 39.39 -1.61 59.86
C SER A 211 38.84 -2.90 59.27
N PRO A 212 39.64 -3.69 58.53
CA PRO A 212 39.22 -5.00 58.08
C PRO A 212 39.05 -5.96 59.27
N SER A 213 38.06 -6.85 59.25
CA SER A 213 38.01 -7.98 60.20
C SER A 213 38.92 -9.13 59.77
N GLY A 214 39.44 -9.08 58.54
CA GLY A 214 40.16 -10.17 57.88
C GLY A 214 39.26 -11.22 57.23
N GLN A 215 37.94 -11.20 57.49
CA GLN A 215 37.00 -12.11 56.85
C GLN A 215 36.66 -11.67 55.42
N TRP A 216 36.54 -12.65 54.52
CA TRP A 216 36.12 -12.44 53.14
C TRP A 216 35.22 -13.58 52.65
N LYS A 217 34.47 -13.33 51.56
CA LYS A 217 33.58 -14.30 50.92
C LYS A 217 33.46 -14.06 49.41
N GLU A 218 33.22 -15.12 48.66
CA GLU A 218 32.84 -15.06 47.23
C GLU A 218 31.31 -14.82 47.15
N GLU A 219 30.88 -13.81 46.41
CA GLU A 219 29.46 -13.43 46.27
C GLU A 219 29.18 -13.06 44.80
N GLY A 220 28.73 -14.06 44.02
CA GLY A 220 28.61 -13.94 42.56
C GLY A 220 29.98 -13.74 41.91
N GLU A 221 30.06 -12.84 40.93
CA GLU A 221 31.30 -12.51 40.21
C GLU A 221 32.15 -11.46 40.98
N SER A 222 32.14 -11.52 42.31
CA SER A 222 32.85 -10.61 43.20
C SER A 222 33.37 -11.30 44.46
N ILE A 223 34.50 -10.83 44.99
CA ILE A 223 34.95 -11.15 46.35
C ILE A 223 34.72 -9.93 47.22
N LYS A 224 34.02 -10.13 48.35
CA LYS A 224 33.77 -9.10 49.34
C LYS A 224 34.50 -9.40 50.64
N ALA A 225 35.09 -8.38 51.25
CA ALA A 225 35.68 -8.45 52.59
C ALA A 225 34.84 -7.66 53.59
N GLU A 226 34.89 -8.08 54.85
CA GLU A 226 34.19 -7.46 55.97
C GLU A 226 35.06 -6.39 56.63
N PHE A 227 34.53 -5.18 56.74
CA PHE A 227 35.12 -4.04 57.45
C PHE A 227 34.26 -3.69 58.66
N ILE A 228 34.89 -3.40 59.79
CA ILE A 228 34.27 -3.01 61.05
C ILE A 228 34.57 -1.54 61.38
N PHE A 229 33.66 -0.90 62.12
CA PHE A 229 33.81 0.47 62.61
C PHE A 229 34.23 0.44 64.08
N PRO A 230 35.48 0.82 64.45
CA PRO A 230 35.93 0.75 65.85
C PRO A 230 35.08 1.59 66.80
N ASP A 231 34.63 2.77 66.34
CA ASP A 231 33.82 3.70 67.13
C ASP A 231 32.31 3.36 67.14
N ILE A 232 31.85 2.46 66.27
CA ILE A 232 30.44 2.08 66.13
C ILE A 232 30.28 0.58 66.40
N SER A 233 30.30 0.23 67.68
CA SER A 233 30.20 -1.16 68.16
C SER A 233 29.02 -1.91 67.52
N GLY A 234 29.34 -2.98 66.79
CA GLY A 234 28.38 -3.84 66.09
C GLY A 234 28.12 -3.48 64.62
N ALA A 235 28.58 -2.32 64.12
CA ALA A 235 28.44 -1.96 62.72
C ALA A 235 29.55 -2.59 61.86
N LYS A 236 29.20 -2.99 60.64
CA LYS A 236 30.15 -3.51 59.65
C LYS A 236 29.64 -3.33 58.22
N VAL A 237 30.53 -3.48 57.24
CA VAL A 237 30.19 -3.38 55.82
C VAL A 237 30.96 -4.39 54.99
N TRP A 238 30.27 -5.03 54.05
CA TRP A 238 30.86 -5.96 53.08
C TRP A 238 31.24 -5.22 51.79
N ARG A 239 32.52 -4.91 51.62
CA ARG A 239 33.05 -4.19 50.45
C ARG A 239 33.60 -5.16 49.42
N THR A 240 33.27 -4.93 48.15
CA THR A 240 33.94 -5.61 47.03
C THR A 240 35.42 -5.22 47.02
N VAL A 241 36.30 -6.20 47.22
CA VAL A 241 37.76 -6.04 47.18
C VAL A 241 38.36 -6.56 45.88
N ALA A 242 37.68 -7.50 45.21
CA ALA A 242 38.03 -7.93 43.86
C ALA A 242 36.79 -8.24 43.01
N SER A 243 36.89 -8.03 41.71
CA SER A 243 35.96 -8.61 40.73
C SER A 243 36.51 -9.92 40.18
N LEU A 244 35.63 -10.88 39.96
CA LEU A 244 35.87 -12.16 39.28
C LEU A 244 35.20 -12.18 37.88
N TYR A 245 34.78 -11.03 37.36
CA TYR A 245 34.21 -10.91 36.02
C TYR A 245 35.25 -11.14 34.92
N ILE A 246 34.86 -11.06 33.64
CA ILE A 246 35.68 -11.35 32.46
C ILE A 246 37.05 -10.63 32.47
N ASN A 247 37.15 -9.45 33.09
CA ASN A 247 38.41 -8.82 33.48
C ASN A 247 38.51 -8.78 35.02
N PRO A 248 39.17 -9.75 35.66
CA PRO A 248 39.42 -9.67 37.10
C PRO A 248 40.26 -8.46 37.48
N SER A 249 39.89 -7.81 38.59
CA SER A 249 40.46 -6.55 39.06
C SER A 249 40.44 -6.47 40.59
N LEU A 250 41.37 -5.72 41.17
CA LEU A 250 41.37 -5.36 42.59
C LEU A 250 40.82 -3.93 42.77
N TYR A 251 40.10 -3.71 43.86
CA TYR A 251 39.62 -2.40 44.28
C TYR A 251 40.54 -1.84 45.38
N LYS A 252 40.54 -0.51 45.60
CA LYS A 252 41.36 0.17 46.63
C LYS A 252 41.16 -0.43 48.04
N GLU A 253 39.98 -0.99 48.34
CA GLU A 253 39.67 -1.67 49.59
C GLU A 253 40.48 -2.96 49.80
N PHE A 254 41.01 -3.58 48.74
CA PHE A 254 41.93 -4.73 48.84
C PHE A 254 43.22 -4.37 49.59
N ASP A 255 43.77 -3.19 49.32
CA ASP A 255 45.04 -2.74 49.90
C ASP A 255 44.94 -2.48 51.42
N LEU A 256 43.72 -2.35 51.93
CA LEU A 256 43.43 -2.21 53.36
C LEU A 256 43.41 -3.54 54.12
N LEU A 257 43.36 -4.69 53.44
CA LEU A 257 43.23 -6.00 54.09
C LEU A 257 44.54 -6.46 54.76
N PRO A 258 44.48 -7.33 55.78
CA PRO A 258 45.67 -7.98 56.34
C PRO A 258 46.37 -8.83 55.28
N GLU A 259 47.71 -8.94 55.35
CA GLU A 259 48.51 -9.61 54.32
C GLU A 259 48.07 -11.05 54.03
N SER A 260 47.66 -11.81 55.04
CA SER A 260 47.13 -13.17 54.86
C SER A 260 45.84 -13.20 54.02
N ALA A 261 44.90 -12.28 54.29
CA ALA A 261 43.67 -12.15 53.51
C ALA A 261 43.96 -11.62 52.09
N GLN A 262 44.94 -10.73 51.93
CA GLN A 262 45.41 -10.31 50.60
C GLN A 262 45.95 -11.51 49.79
N GLN A 263 46.77 -12.38 50.41
CA GLN A 263 47.33 -13.57 49.76
C GLN A 263 46.25 -14.60 49.40
N GLU A 264 45.29 -14.86 50.30
CA GLU A 264 44.14 -15.75 50.05
C GLU A 264 43.26 -15.25 48.90
N VAL A 265 42.87 -13.97 48.92
CA VAL A 265 42.06 -13.35 47.87
C VAL A 265 42.83 -13.31 46.54
N LEU A 266 44.13 -13.00 46.53
CA LEU A 266 44.96 -13.07 45.31
C LEU A 266 45.03 -14.49 44.72
N ALA A 267 45.19 -15.51 45.56
CA ALA A 267 45.16 -16.89 45.11
C ALA A 267 43.80 -17.24 44.49
N LYS A 268 42.70 -16.79 45.11
CA LYS A 268 41.34 -17.04 44.61
C LYS A 268 41.02 -16.29 43.32
N VAL A 269 41.47 -15.04 43.16
CA VAL A 269 41.33 -14.32 41.89
C VAL A 269 42.15 -14.99 40.79
N LYS A 270 43.38 -15.44 41.08
CA LYS A 270 44.23 -16.15 40.10
C LYS A 270 43.67 -17.50 39.64
N GLU A 271 42.90 -18.19 40.47
CA GLU A 271 42.11 -19.37 40.07
C GLU A 271 41.10 -19.05 38.94
N LYS A 272 40.65 -17.78 38.84
CA LYS A 272 39.62 -17.33 37.88
C LYS A 272 40.16 -16.52 36.70
N ILE A 273 41.45 -16.13 36.71
CA ILE A 273 42.05 -15.42 35.57
C ILE A 273 42.21 -16.39 34.40
N LEU A 274 41.39 -16.21 33.37
CA LEU A 274 41.55 -16.88 32.09
C LEU A 274 42.71 -16.26 31.29
N PRO A 275 43.44 -17.04 30.48
CA PRO A 275 44.38 -16.53 29.49
C PRO A 275 43.75 -15.53 28.51
N PRO A 276 44.53 -14.57 27.95
CA PRO A 276 44.02 -13.64 26.93
C PRO A 276 43.38 -14.33 25.72
N ALA A 277 43.93 -15.48 25.29
CA ALA A 277 43.38 -16.26 24.19
C ALA A 277 41.99 -16.84 24.51
N ASP A 278 41.83 -17.44 25.69
CA ASP A 278 40.56 -18.03 26.16
C ASP A 278 39.48 -16.95 26.35
N ILE A 279 39.87 -15.75 26.77
CA ILE A 279 38.98 -14.57 26.88
C ILE A 279 38.57 -14.06 25.50
N ALA A 280 39.49 -14.02 24.53
CA ALA A 280 39.16 -13.70 23.14
C ALA A 280 38.18 -14.72 22.56
N GLU A 281 38.44 -16.01 22.75
CA GLU A 281 37.60 -17.11 22.27
C GLU A 281 36.20 -17.09 22.89
N LYS A 282 36.10 -16.91 24.20
CA LYS A 282 34.80 -16.74 24.86
C LYS A 282 34.04 -15.53 24.28
N ARG A 283 34.66 -14.34 24.24
CA ARG A 283 34.00 -13.11 23.77
C ARG A 283 33.63 -13.17 22.28
N PHE A 284 34.40 -13.86 21.46
CA PHE A 284 34.11 -14.08 20.04
C PHE A 284 32.91 -15.00 19.84
N ASN A 285 32.84 -16.09 20.62
CA ASN A 285 31.69 -16.99 20.61
C ASN A 285 30.42 -16.33 21.19
N ASP A 286 30.55 -15.53 22.26
CA ASP A 286 29.47 -14.70 22.79
C ASP A 286 28.96 -13.71 21.71
N PHE A 287 29.86 -13.03 20.99
CA PHE A 287 29.53 -12.11 19.89
C PHE A 287 28.81 -12.78 18.71
N LEU A 288 29.23 -13.98 18.28
CA LEU A 288 28.56 -14.72 17.20
C LEU A 288 27.22 -15.36 17.61
N THR A 289 26.99 -15.54 18.91
CA THR A 289 25.73 -16.09 19.45
C THR A 289 24.75 -15.03 19.93
N GLU A 290 25.19 -13.79 20.17
CA GLU A 290 24.34 -12.66 20.58
C GLU A 290 23.25 -12.38 19.52
N ASP A 291 22.00 -12.55 19.94
CA ASP A 291 20.83 -12.69 19.06
C ASP A 291 20.52 -11.44 18.22
N TYR A 292 21.04 -10.26 18.60
CA TYR A 292 20.99 -9.04 17.78
C TYR A 292 22.09 -9.02 16.71
N ARG A 293 23.37 -9.24 17.12
CA ARG A 293 24.54 -9.21 16.23
C ARG A 293 24.46 -10.30 15.17
N LYS A 294 23.99 -11.50 15.55
CA LYS A 294 23.76 -12.61 14.63
C LYS A 294 22.78 -12.26 13.50
N LYS A 295 21.73 -11.49 13.79
CA LYS A 295 20.78 -11.00 12.77
C LYS A 295 21.38 -9.90 11.90
N GLU A 296 22.17 -9.01 12.49
CA GLU A 296 22.89 -7.92 11.83
C GLU A 296 23.94 -8.47 10.84
N ILE A 297 24.76 -9.43 11.27
CA ILE A 297 25.75 -10.17 10.47
C ILE A 297 25.08 -10.99 9.37
N SER A 298 24.03 -11.76 9.67
CA SER A 298 23.28 -12.50 8.65
C SER A 298 22.78 -11.55 7.57
N LYS A 299 22.13 -10.45 7.96
CA LYS A 299 21.64 -9.44 7.03
C LYS A 299 22.76 -8.85 6.17
N LEU A 300 23.95 -8.61 6.72
CA LEU A 300 25.09 -8.11 5.92
C LEU A 300 25.58 -9.14 4.91
N ARG A 301 25.56 -10.45 5.24
CA ARG A 301 25.85 -11.53 4.27
C ARG A 301 24.73 -11.69 3.23
N ASP A 302 23.46 -11.63 3.65
CA ASP A 302 22.29 -11.60 2.77
C ASP A 302 22.38 -10.43 1.77
N ASP A 303 22.59 -9.21 2.27
CA ASP A 303 22.79 -7.99 1.45
C ASP A 303 23.94 -8.19 0.44
N LEU A 304 25.08 -8.77 0.86
CA LEU A 304 26.22 -9.04 -0.02
C LEU A 304 25.92 -10.08 -1.11
N ARG A 305 25.33 -11.23 -0.75
CA ARG A 305 24.90 -12.27 -1.71
C ARG A 305 23.90 -11.71 -2.72
N SER A 306 22.94 -10.92 -2.24
CA SER A 306 21.91 -10.28 -3.07
C SER A 306 22.44 -9.17 -3.99
N LEU A 307 23.45 -8.40 -3.56
CA LEU A 307 24.16 -7.46 -4.44
C LEU A 307 24.96 -8.19 -5.53
N GLN A 308 25.51 -9.37 -5.23
CA GLN A 308 26.26 -10.20 -6.18
C GLN A 308 25.38 -11.13 -7.03
N ALA A 309 24.06 -11.15 -6.81
CA ALA A 309 23.13 -12.06 -7.46
C ALA A 309 23.06 -11.84 -8.99
N PRO A 310 22.88 -12.91 -9.77
CA PRO A 310 22.71 -12.84 -11.22
C PRO A 310 21.39 -12.15 -11.60
N GLY A 311 21.43 -11.33 -12.65
CA GLY A 311 20.24 -10.77 -13.28
C GLY A 311 20.37 -9.29 -13.61
N GLU A 312 19.25 -8.70 -13.99
CA GLU A 312 19.18 -7.28 -14.35
C GLU A 312 19.41 -6.40 -13.10
N MET A 313 20.08 -5.27 -13.32
CA MET A 313 20.33 -4.26 -12.30
C MET A 313 19.78 -2.91 -12.76
N THR A 314 18.88 -2.31 -11.97
CA THR A 314 18.22 -1.06 -12.33
C THR A 314 18.29 -0.04 -11.21
N ILE A 315 18.35 1.23 -11.60
CA ILE A 315 18.22 2.37 -10.70
C ILE A 315 16.76 2.82 -10.79
N GLU A 316 16.00 2.61 -9.72
CA GLU A 316 14.62 3.04 -9.61
C GLU A 316 14.52 4.31 -8.75
N SER A 317 13.51 5.13 -9.03
CA SER A 317 13.20 6.30 -8.20
C SER A 317 11.70 6.38 -7.96
N HIS A 318 11.31 6.65 -6.71
CA HIS A 318 9.92 6.73 -6.30
C HIS A 318 9.64 8.08 -5.66
N SER A 319 8.87 8.93 -6.35
CA SER A 319 8.35 10.19 -5.79
C SER A 319 7.07 9.94 -5.01
N TYR A 320 7.08 10.32 -3.73
CA TYR A 320 5.94 10.24 -2.83
C TYR A 320 5.77 11.55 -2.05
N LYS A 321 4.56 11.78 -1.55
CA LYS A 321 4.31 12.86 -0.59
C LYS A 321 4.66 12.39 0.81
N ALA A 322 5.46 13.18 1.51
CA ALA A 322 5.75 13.05 2.94
C ALA A 322 5.28 14.30 3.67
N GLN A 323 5.04 14.20 4.98
CA GLN A 323 4.86 15.37 5.82
C GLN A 323 6.19 15.67 6.53
N GLU A 324 6.68 16.89 6.35
CA GLU A 324 7.91 17.37 6.98
C GLU A 324 7.56 18.44 8.00
N GLU A 325 8.16 18.35 9.18
CA GLU A 325 8.02 19.40 10.18
C GLU A 325 8.75 20.66 9.69
N VAL A 326 8.05 21.78 9.65
CA VAL A 326 8.63 23.09 9.41
C VAL A 326 9.53 23.40 10.60
N THR A 327 10.84 23.39 10.39
CA THR A 327 11.79 23.86 11.40
C THR A 327 11.91 25.37 11.34
N ALA A 328 12.00 26.00 12.51
CA ALA A 328 12.42 27.38 12.65
C ALA A 328 13.85 27.41 13.18
N SER A 329 14.62 28.42 12.80
CA SER A 329 15.98 28.64 13.30
C SER A 329 16.19 30.07 13.79
N TYR A 330 17.09 30.20 14.76
CA TYR A 330 17.54 31.50 15.26
C TYR A 330 19.01 31.39 15.67
N GLY A 331 19.90 31.94 14.84
CA GLY A 331 21.32 31.58 14.91
C GLY A 331 21.53 30.13 14.48
N ASP A 332 22.40 29.41 15.20
CA ASP A 332 22.78 28.03 14.87
C ASP A 332 21.80 26.97 15.41
N GLU A 333 20.80 27.37 16.21
CA GLU A 333 19.79 26.46 16.74
C GLU A 333 18.60 26.32 15.77
N THR A 334 18.22 25.08 15.48
CA THR A 334 16.97 24.70 14.78
C THR A 334 16.05 23.92 15.71
N TRP A 335 14.77 24.30 15.76
CA TRP A 335 13.73 23.56 16.47
C TRP A 335 12.53 23.27 15.58
N GLY A 336 11.82 22.19 15.88
CA GLY A 336 10.53 21.88 15.27
C GLY A 336 9.46 22.88 15.72
N THR A 337 8.61 23.34 14.79
CA THR A 337 7.51 24.27 15.10
C THR A 337 6.19 23.57 15.45
N GLY A 338 6.13 22.24 15.36
CA GLY A 338 4.88 21.46 15.42
C GLY A 338 3.99 21.60 14.18
N HIS A 339 4.33 22.47 13.22
CA HIS A 339 3.63 22.57 11.94
C HIS A 339 4.26 21.63 10.91
N TYR A 340 3.41 20.91 10.17
CA TYR A 340 3.85 20.00 9.11
C TYR A 340 3.40 20.50 7.74
N MET A 341 4.23 20.30 6.71
CA MET A 341 3.92 20.63 5.32
C MET A 341 4.07 19.43 4.38
N ASP A 342 3.20 19.36 3.37
CA ASP A 342 3.26 18.36 2.30
C ASP A 342 4.51 18.62 1.42
N ALA A 343 5.53 17.76 1.55
CA ALA A 343 6.74 17.80 0.75
C ALA A 343 6.81 16.61 -0.22
N GLN A 344 7.30 16.84 -1.44
CA GLN A 344 7.54 15.77 -2.41
C GLN A 344 8.95 15.21 -2.23
N ARG A 345 9.06 14.02 -1.66
CA ARG A 345 10.31 13.28 -1.49
C ARG A 345 10.49 12.30 -2.65
N THR A 346 11.73 12.14 -3.13
CA THR A 346 12.09 11.09 -4.07
C THR A 346 13.09 10.15 -3.40
N ALA A 347 12.65 8.93 -3.11
CA ALA A 347 13.54 7.84 -2.74
C ALA A 347 14.21 7.27 -4.00
N TRP A 348 15.41 6.75 -3.85
CA TRP A 348 16.16 6.05 -4.90
C TRP A 348 16.51 4.65 -4.40
N SER A 349 16.39 3.65 -5.27
CA SER A 349 16.85 2.29 -5.00
C SER A 349 17.70 1.75 -6.15
N LEU A 350 18.71 0.96 -5.80
CA LEU A 350 19.32 0.00 -6.72
C LEU A 350 18.58 -1.32 -6.54
N LYS A 351 17.99 -1.85 -7.62
CA LYS A 351 17.47 -3.20 -7.65
C LYS A 351 18.50 -4.13 -8.28
N THR A 352 18.80 -5.26 -7.65
CA THR A 352 19.74 -6.28 -8.18
C THR A 352 19.07 -7.65 -8.28
N GLY A 353 19.54 -8.50 -9.20
CA GLY A 353 18.98 -9.84 -9.41
C GLY A 353 17.55 -9.84 -9.96
N ALA A 354 17.16 -8.77 -10.64
CA ALA A 354 15.81 -8.62 -11.16
C ALA A 354 15.61 -9.43 -12.46
N LYS A 355 14.37 -9.86 -12.69
CA LYS A 355 13.94 -10.52 -13.94
C LYS A 355 13.11 -9.53 -14.77
N LYS A 356 13.50 -9.31 -16.03
CA LYS A 356 12.77 -8.40 -16.92
C LYS A 356 11.41 -8.98 -17.31
N ARG A 357 10.37 -8.16 -17.26
CA ARG A 357 9.04 -8.48 -17.80
C ARG A 357 9.01 -8.20 -19.29
N GLU A 358 8.29 -9.07 -20.00
CA GLU A 358 8.03 -8.90 -21.43
C GLU A 358 6.84 -7.97 -21.73
N HIS A 359 5.94 -7.77 -20.76
CA HIS A 359 4.70 -7.03 -20.96
C HIS A 359 4.58 -5.85 -19.99
N TYR A 360 4.04 -4.74 -20.50
CA TYR A 360 3.77 -3.50 -19.77
C TYR A 360 2.73 -3.73 -18.67
N SER A 361 3.21 -4.20 -17.51
CA SER A 361 2.43 -4.19 -16.28
C SER A 361 2.51 -2.81 -15.63
N TRP A 362 1.39 -2.34 -15.07
CA TRP A 362 1.36 -1.17 -14.18
C TRP A 362 2.19 -1.39 -12.88
N ALA A 363 2.70 -2.60 -12.66
CA ALA A 363 3.60 -2.98 -11.57
C ALA A 363 5.10 -2.98 -11.99
N GLY A 364 5.44 -2.29 -13.10
CA GLY A 364 6.82 -2.04 -13.54
C GLY A 364 7.36 -3.02 -14.58
N GLU A 365 8.56 -2.72 -15.09
CA GLU A 365 9.26 -3.50 -16.12
C GLU A 365 9.99 -4.75 -15.57
N TYR A 366 10.05 -4.92 -14.25
CA TYR A 366 10.86 -5.97 -13.61
C TYR A 366 10.06 -6.74 -12.52
N VAL A 367 10.52 -7.94 -12.17
CA VAL A 367 10.01 -8.81 -11.11
C VAL A 367 11.16 -9.33 -10.24
N GLY A 368 10.90 -9.45 -8.94
CA GLY A 368 11.86 -10.01 -7.98
C GLY A 368 13.10 -9.13 -7.83
N GLY A 369 14.22 -9.78 -7.54
CA GLY A 369 15.44 -9.09 -7.11
C GLY A 369 15.34 -8.54 -5.69
N HIS A 370 16.34 -7.74 -5.31
CA HIS A 370 16.47 -7.12 -4.00
C HIS A 370 16.61 -5.60 -4.14
N ASP A 371 15.84 -4.84 -3.37
CA ASP A 371 15.84 -3.38 -3.37
C ASP A 371 16.78 -2.82 -2.29
N PHE A 372 17.84 -2.16 -2.73
CA PHE A 372 18.78 -1.44 -1.86
C PHE A 372 18.51 0.06 -1.92
N ALA A 373 18.07 0.64 -0.79
CA ALA A 373 17.92 2.09 -0.68
C ALA A 373 19.28 2.79 -0.84
N ILE A 374 19.34 3.79 -1.72
CA ILE A 374 20.56 4.54 -2.04
C ILE A 374 20.34 6.05 -1.88
N SER A 375 21.45 6.78 -1.71
CA SER A 375 21.49 8.20 -2.02
C SER A 375 21.18 8.46 -3.50
N ARG A 376 20.77 9.68 -3.83
CA ARG A 376 20.58 10.09 -5.24
C ARG A 376 21.87 9.80 -6.04
N PRO A 377 21.79 9.05 -7.16
CA PRO A 377 22.94 8.78 -8.02
C PRO A 377 23.62 10.06 -8.49
N LYS A 378 24.94 10.00 -8.69
CA LYS A 378 25.68 11.06 -9.39
C LYS A 378 25.33 11.05 -10.88
N GLU A 379 25.54 12.18 -11.55
CA GLU A 379 25.31 12.29 -12.98
C GLU A 379 26.24 11.35 -13.75
N GLY A 380 25.65 10.39 -14.49
CA GLY A 380 26.38 9.34 -15.20
C GLY A 380 26.82 8.12 -14.37
N GLU A 381 26.44 8.02 -13.09
CA GLU A 381 26.79 6.87 -12.23
C GLU A 381 25.96 5.63 -12.63
N THR A 382 26.63 4.51 -12.93
CA THR A 382 25.95 3.29 -13.44
C THR A 382 25.50 2.37 -12.30
N ALA A 383 24.58 1.44 -12.60
CA ALA A 383 24.07 0.47 -11.63
C ALA A 383 25.20 -0.40 -11.04
N GLU A 384 26.18 -0.78 -11.85
CA GLU A 384 27.38 -1.53 -11.45
C GLU A 384 28.25 -0.73 -10.48
N GLN A 385 28.47 0.56 -10.77
CA GLN A 385 29.27 1.44 -9.91
C GLN A 385 28.62 1.64 -8.54
N ILE A 386 27.28 1.72 -8.50
CA ILE A 386 26.52 1.79 -7.26
C ILE A 386 26.57 0.44 -6.51
N ARG A 387 26.40 -0.69 -7.21
CA ARG A 387 26.54 -2.04 -6.63
C ARG A 387 27.91 -2.24 -6.00
N ASP A 388 28.98 -1.93 -6.72
CA ASP A 388 30.36 -2.18 -6.27
C ASP A 388 30.72 -1.28 -5.07
N ARG A 389 30.21 -0.04 -5.05
CA ARG A 389 30.24 0.82 -3.87
C ARG A 389 29.47 0.22 -2.69
N LEU A 390 28.25 -0.26 -2.90
CA LEU A 390 27.45 -0.90 -1.84
C LEU A 390 28.13 -2.17 -1.30
N ILE A 391 28.74 -2.99 -2.14
CA ILE A 391 29.52 -4.17 -1.71
C ILE A 391 30.70 -3.75 -0.83
N ALA A 392 31.42 -2.67 -1.19
CA ALA A 392 32.48 -2.12 -0.36
C ALA A 392 31.96 -1.57 0.99
N GLU A 393 30.87 -0.80 0.97
CA GLU A 393 30.21 -0.28 2.18
C GLU A 393 29.72 -1.40 3.10
N LYS A 394 29.15 -2.48 2.55
CA LYS A 394 28.67 -3.66 3.30
C LYS A 394 29.81 -4.49 3.89
N ARG A 395 30.91 -4.69 3.15
CA ARG A 395 32.13 -5.30 3.68
C ARG A 395 32.77 -4.45 4.80
N GLN A 396 32.76 -3.12 4.65
CA GLN A 396 33.22 -2.21 5.69
C GLN A 396 32.32 -2.25 6.94
N GLN A 397 30.99 -2.32 6.76
CA GLN A 397 30.05 -2.51 7.87
C GLN A 397 30.34 -3.81 8.63
N LEU A 398 30.46 -4.94 7.93
CA LEU A 398 30.76 -6.25 8.54
C LEU A 398 32.09 -6.22 9.32
N LYS A 399 33.15 -5.69 8.71
CA LYS A 399 34.43 -5.50 9.41
C LYS A 399 34.28 -4.59 10.64
N SER A 400 33.53 -3.50 10.53
CA SER A 400 33.36 -2.57 11.65
C SER A 400 32.64 -3.19 12.85
N GLU A 401 31.85 -4.25 12.65
CA GLU A 401 31.25 -5.01 13.75
C GLU A 401 32.26 -5.90 14.47
N PHE A 402 33.14 -6.58 13.74
CA PHE A 402 34.27 -7.27 14.35
C PHE A 402 35.22 -6.29 15.06
N ASP A 403 35.61 -5.18 14.42
CA ASP A 403 36.45 -4.13 15.04
C ASP A 403 35.78 -3.53 16.30
N ARG A 404 34.43 -3.45 16.34
CA ARG A 404 33.64 -2.98 17.49
C ARG A 404 33.57 -4.02 18.61
N ALA A 405 33.47 -5.30 18.29
CA ALA A 405 33.41 -6.39 19.28
C ALA A 405 34.80 -6.76 19.85
N LYS A 406 35.83 -6.74 18.98
CA LYS A 406 37.25 -6.93 19.33
C LYS A 406 37.70 -5.93 20.40
N LYS A 407 37.27 -4.66 20.27
CA LYS A 407 37.58 -3.61 21.24
C LYS A 407 37.19 -4.06 22.66
N MET A 408 38.19 -4.06 23.51
CA MET A 408 38.13 -4.50 24.89
C MET A 408 38.90 -3.48 25.71
N ASN A 409 38.37 -3.09 26.86
CA ASN A 409 39.22 -2.49 27.89
C ASN A 409 40.22 -3.59 28.30
N PRO A 410 41.54 -3.33 28.26
CA PRO A 410 42.52 -4.31 28.73
C PRO A 410 42.24 -4.69 30.19
N PRO A 411 42.74 -5.85 30.66
CA PRO A 411 42.64 -6.23 32.06
C PRO A 411 43.27 -5.18 32.98
N SER A 412 42.98 -5.30 34.28
CA SER A 412 43.66 -4.48 35.30
C SER A 412 45.17 -4.59 35.14
N SER A 413 45.86 -3.44 35.00
CA SER A 413 47.32 -3.38 34.90
C SER A 413 48.03 -3.64 36.24
N ASP A 414 47.36 -4.28 37.21
CA ASP A 414 47.92 -4.62 38.51
C ASP A 414 48.85 -5.85 38.38
N PRO A 415 50.17 -5.71 38.60
CA PRO A 415 51.14 -6.79 38.46
C PRO A 415 50.98 -7.87 39.54
N ARG A 416 50.13 -7.66 40.56
CA ARG A 416 49.76 -8.70 41.53
C ARG A 416 48.82 -9.72 40.92
N LEU A 417 48.01 -9.34 39.92
CA LEU A 417 47.09 -10.24 39.21
C LEU A 417 47.76 -10.91 38.01
N TYR A 418 48.26 -10.12 37.06
CA TYR A 418 48.73 -10.60 35.75
C TYR A 418 50.26 -10.65 35.69
N SER A 419 50.80 -11.76 35.18
CA SER A 419 52.24 -11.93 34.89
C SER A 419 52.66 -11.32 33.55
N LEU A 420 51.71 -11.13 32.63
CA LEU A 420 51.89 -10.37 31.40
C LEU A 420 51.66 -8.88 31.67
N ASN A 421 52.40 -8.01 30.98
CA ASN A 421 52.06 -6.59 30.92
C ASN A 421 50.83 -6.37 30.02
N SER A 422 50.23 -5.18 30.09
CA SER A 422 48.99 -4.88 29.35
C SER A 422 49.17 -4.96 27.83
N GLU A 423 50.35 -4.63 27.29
CA GLU A 423 50.58 -4.63 25.84
C GLU A 423 50.65 -6.05 25.28
N GLU A 424 51.40 -6.94 25.92
CA GLU A 424 51.54 -8.33 25.51
C GLU A 424 50.28 -9.15 25.80
N TRP A 425 49.52 -8.84 26.86
CA TRP A 425 48.18 -9.41 27.06
C TRP A 425 47.24 -9.00 25.91
N SER A 426 47.17 -7.70 25.59
CA SER A 426 46.33 -7.21 24.48
C SER A 426 46.73 -7.83 23.16
N ARG A 427 48.03 -7.93 22.88
CA ARG A 427 48.56 -8.57 21.67
C ARG A 427 48.14 -10.04 21.54
N GLN A 428 48.16 -10.81 22.62
CA GLN A 428 47.74 -12.22 22.60
C GLN A 428 46.22 -12.37 22.43
N TYR A 429 45.43 -11.50 23.06
CA TYR A 429 43.98 -11.43 22.88
C TYR A 429 43.63 -11.07 21.43
N GLU A 430 44.26 -10.02 20.87
CA GLU A 430 44.00 -9.56 19.51
C GLU A 430 44.43 -10.58 18.45
N ALA A 431 45.58 -11.25 18.64
CA ALA A 431 46.04 -12.28 17.73
C ALA A 431 45.10 -13.50 17.68
N ARG A 432 44.57 -13.95 18.83
CA ARG A 432 43.56 -15.02 18.87
C ARG A 432 42.24 -14.58 18.26
N TRP A 433 41.81 -13.33 18.49
CA TRP A 433 40.64 -12.76 17.83
C TRP A 433 40.79 -12.76 16.31
N ASP A 434 41.93 -12.31 15.78
CA ASP A 434 42.16 -12.24 14.33
C ASP A 434 42.26 -13.63 13.67
N GLU A 435 42.81 -14.62 14.38
CA GLU A 435 42.79 -16.03 13.96
C GLU A 435 41.36 -16.57 13.82
N MET A 436 40.52 -16.32 14.82
CA MET A 436 39.12 -16.76 14.83
C MET A 436 38.25 -15.99 13.83
N GLN A 437 38.45 -14.67 13.70
CA GLN A 437 37.80 -13.84 12.69
C GLN A 437 38.13 -14.34 11.29
N LYS A 438 39.41 -14.56 10.98
CA LYS A 438 39.81 -15.11 9.69
C LYS A 438 39.19 -16.50 9.46
N THR A 439 39.17 -17.36 10.47
CA THR A 439 38.59 -18.70 10.36
C THR A 439 37.09 -18.66 10.01
N ILE A 440 36.32 -17.75 10.61
CA ILE A 440 34.88 -17.62 10.29
C ILE A 440 34.65 -16.87 8.97
N GLU A 441 35.49 -15.91 8.61
CA GLU A 441 35.45 -15.23 7.30
C GLU A 441 35.77 -16.22 6.15
N ASP A 442 36.81 -17.05 6.29
CA ASP A 442 37.17 -18.11 5.34
C ASP A 442 36.01 -19.12 5.18
N GLN A 443 35.33 -19.50 6.29
CA GLN A 443 34.15 -20.39 6.25
C GLN A 443 32.97 -19.72 5.53
N TRP A 444 32.67 -18.46 5.86
CA TRP A 444 31.55 -17.72 5.28
C TRP A 444 31.75 -17.43 3.79
N GLU A 445 32.98 -17.21 3.31
CA GLU A 445 33.25 -17.07 1.88
C GLU A 445 32.92 -18.37 1.11
N ILE A 446 33.20 -19.55 1.69
CA ILE A 446 32.83 -20.84 1.09
C ILE A 446 31.31 -21.03 1.07
N GLU A 447 30.63 -20.76 2.18
CA GLU A 447 29.16 -20.82 2.27
C GLU A 447 28.48 -19.85 1.27
N ASP A 448 28.96 -18.61 1.19
CA ASP A 448 28.40 -17.57 0.33
C ASP A 448 28.69 -17.84 -1.15
N ALA A 449 29.86 -18.40 -1.48
CA ALA A 449 30.18 -18.85 -2.82
C ALA A 449 29.28 -20.02 -3.28
N GLN A 450 28.96 -20.97 -2.39
CA GLN A 450 28.03 -22.06 -2.71
C GLN A 450 26.61 -21.52 -2.98
N LEU A 451 26.04 -20.74 -2.06
CA LEU A 451 24.69 -20.19 -2.20
C LEU A 451 24.56 -19.27 -3.42
N LEU A 452 25.60 -18.48 -3.73
CA LEU A 452 25.66 -17.68 -4.95
C LEU A 452 25.80 -18.53 -6.21
N GLY A 453 26.48 -19.68 -6.15
CA GLY A 453 26.55 -20.67 -7.23
C GLY A 453 25.19 -21.31 -7.54
N GLU A 454 24.46 -21.75 -6.50
CA GLU A 454 23.10 -22.27 -6.62
C GLU A 454 22.14 -21.21 -7.21
N THR A 455 22.27 -19.96 -6.77
CA THR A 455 21.50 -18.82 -7.31
C THR A 455 21.81 -18.57 -8.79
N LYS A 456 23.09 -18.65 -9.20
CA LYS A 456 23.52 -18.56 -10.60
C LYS A 456 22.94 -19.68 -11.45
N GLN A 457 23.02 -20.92 -11.00
CA GLN A 457 22.44 -22.05 -11.72
C GLN A 457 20.92 -21.92 -11.90
N SER A 458 20.19 -21.48 -10.87
CA SER A 458 18.74 -21.23 -10.95
C SER A 458 18.38 -20.09 -11.92
N TYR A 459 19.20 -19.03 -11.97
CA TYR A 459 19.00 -17.92 -12.90
C TYR A 459 19.32 -18.32 -14.35
N GLU A 460 20.40 -19.06 -14.59
CA GLU A 460 20.76 -19.61 -15.90
C GLU A 460 19.68 -20.57 -16.44
N GLN A 461 19.14 -21.44 -15.59
CA GLN A 461 17.97 -22.28 -15.93
C GLN A 461 16.77 -21.42 -16.34
N TYR A 462 16.43 -20.40 -15.55
CA TYR A 462 15.34 -19.47 -15.87
C TYR A 462 15.56 -18.75 -17.21
N GLU A 463 16.76 -18.25 -17.50
CA GLU A 463 17.06 -17.63 -18.80
C GLU A 463 16.92 -18.61 -19.97
N ASN A 464 17.39 -19.84 -19.82
CA ASN A 464 17.34 -20.83 -20.88
C ASN A 464 15.89 -21.22 -21.19
N VAL A 465 15.05 -21.44 -20.16
CA VAL A 465 13.61 -21.70 -20.35
C VAL A 465 12.88 -20.47 -20.93
N ALA A 466 13.27 -19.25 -20.56
CA ALA A 466 12.71 -18.04 -21.17
C ALA A 466 13.07 -17.90 -22.67
N LYS A 467 14.30 -18.27 -23.06
CA LYS A 467 14.74 -18.32 -24.47
C LYS A 467 13.99 -19.42 -25.24
N ASP A 468 13.81 -20.59 -24.64
CA ASP A 468 12.99 -21.68 -25.20
C ASP A 468 11.53 -21.28 -25.37
N LEU A 469 10.95 -20.49 -24.45
CA LEU A 469 9.58 -20.00 -24.54
C LEU A 469 9.42 -18.99 -25.69
N LEU A 470 10.38 -18.10 -25.90
CA LEU A 470 10.41 -17.21 -27.06
C LEU A 470 10.50 -17.99 -28.38
N ALA A 471 11.36 -19.02 -28.45
CA ALA A 471 11.48 -19.88 -29.62
C ALA A 471 10.18 -20.68 -29.91
N ALA A 472 9.61 -21.33 -28.89
CA ALA A 472 8.38 -22.10 -29.00
C ALA A 472 7.17 -21.24 -29.45
N ARG A 473 7.14 -19.97 -29.07
CA ARG A 473 6.14 -19.00 -29.56
C ARG A 473 6.38 -18.61 -31.01
N GLU A 474 7.63 -18.39 -31.44
CA GLU A 474 7.94 -18.11 -32.85
C GLU A 474 7.56 -19.29 -33.75
N GLU A 475 7.83 -20.54 -33.31
CA GLU A 475 7.37 -21.77 -33.98
C GLU A 475 5.84 -21.75 -34.20
N VAL A 476 5.05 -21.33 -33.20
CA VAL A 476 3.59 -21.19 -33.30
C VAL A 476 3.20 -20.04 -34.24
N GLU A 477 3.84 -18.87 -34.17
CA GLU A 477 3.54 -17.76 -35.09
C GLU A 477 3.82 -18.14 -36.55
N GLN A 478 4.90 -18.85 -36.82
CA GLN A 478 5.25 -19.32 -38.16
C GLN A 478 4.21 -20.34 -38.66
N ALA A 479 3.79 -21.30 -37.83
CA ALA A 479 2.74 -22.27 -38.17
C ALA A 479 1.37 -21.60 -38.41
N GLU A 480 0.95 -20.66 -37.56
CA GLU A 480 -0.29 -19.89 -37.76
C GLU A 480 -0.24 -18.98 -38.99
N ARG A 481 0.93 -18.45 -39.33
CA ARG A 481 1.14 -17.67 -40.56
C ARG A 481 1.00 -18.54 -41.80
N LEU A 482 1.57 -19.75 -41.76
CA LEU A 482 1.42 -20.75 -42.84
C LEU A 482 -0.05 -21.18 -42.99
N ALA A 483 -0.75 -21.50 -41.89
CA ALA A 483 -2.18 -21.81 -41.92
C ALA A 483 -3.01 -20.70 -42.57
N ARG A 484 -2.76 -19.44 -42.20
CA ARG A 484 -3.44 -18.26 -42.79
C ARG A 484 -3.17 -18.13 -44.29
N VAL A 485 -1.94 -18.33 -44.75
CA VAL A 485 -1.59 -18.32 -46.18
C VAL A 485 -2.26 -19.47 -46.94
N SER A 486 -2.27 -20.67 -46.38
CA SER A 486 -2.96 -21.86 -46.92
C SER A 486 -4.50 -21.81 -46.78
N ARG A 487 -5.06 -20.72 -46.23
CA ARG A 487 -6.49 -20.56 -45.92
C ARG A 487 -7.06 -21.72 -45.07
N VAL A 488 -6.27 -22.25 -44.14
CA VAL A 488 -6.71 -23.28 -43.18
C VAL A 488 -7.30 -22.54 -41.97
N PRO A 489 -8.53 -22.88 -41.52
CA PRO A 489 -9.12 -22.26 -40.33
C PRO A 489 -8.25 -22.48 -39.08
N LEU A 490 -8.24 -21.50 -38.17
CA LEU A 490 -7.53 -21.57 -36.90
C LEU A 490 -8.53 -21.64 -35.74
N GLU A 491 -8.52 -22.75 -35.01
CA GLU A 491 -9.31 -22.96 -33.79
C GLU A 491 -8.60 -22.31 -32.59
N TYR A 492 -8.72 -20.99 -32.45
CA TYR A 492 -8.03 -20.21 -31.40
C TYR A 492 -8.38 -20.64 -29.96
N ASN A 493 -9.52 -21.32 -29.75
CA ASN A 493 -9.92 -21.93 -28.49
C ASN A 493 -9.06 -23.16 -28.08
N THR A 494 -8.24 -23.69 -29.00
CA THR A 494 -7.28 -24.78 -28.74
C THR A 494 -5.84 -24.30 -28.51
N ARG A 495 -5.60 -22.98 -28.63
CA ARG A 495 -4.28 -22.34 -28.49
C ARG A 495 -3.83 -22.40 -27.01
N PRO A 496 -2.61 -22.88 -26.70
CA PRO A 496 -2.07 -22.86 -25.34
C PRO A 496 -1.89 -21.44 -24.77
N ASP A 497 -1.71 -21.36 -23.45
CA ASP A 497 -1.18 -20.17 -22.77
C ASP A 497 0.21 -19.83 -23.33
N TRP A 498 0.45 -18.53 -23.55
CA TRP A 498 1.71 -18.01 -24.07
C TRP A 498 2.77 -17.83 -22.98
N GLY A 499 2.33 -17.82 -21.72
CA GLY A 499 3.20 -17.63 -20.56
C GLY A 499 3.76 -16.23 -20.42
N ASN A 500 4.29 -15.94 -19.24
CA ASN A 500 4.62 -14.58 -18.82
C ASN A 500 6.08 -14.54 -18.33
N ILE A 501 7.00 -14.23 -19.24
CA ILE A 501 8.43 -14.13 -18.90
C ILE A 501 8.61 -13.09 -17.78
N GLY A 502 9.21 -13.55 -16.69
CA GLY A 502 9.46 -12.78 -15.46
C GLY A 502 8.39 -12.95 -14.38
N SER A 503 7.16 -13.35 -14.73
CA SER A 503 6.06 -13.55 -13.77
C SER A 503 5.72 -15.02 -13.51
N ASP A 504 5.88 -15.90 -14.50
CA ASP A 504 5.69 -17.35 -14.37
C ASP A 504 6.95 -18.04 -13.81
N ALA A 505 6.75 -19.12 -13.05
CA ALA A 505 7.82 -19.98 -12.53
C ALA A 505 8.48 -20.82 -13.65
N VAL A 506 9.70 -21.32 -13.42
CA VAL A 506 10.49 -22.03 -14.44
C VAL A 506 9.76 -23.29 -14.93
N GLU A 507 9.14 -24.01 -14.01
CA GLU A 507 8.35 -25.22 -14.24
C GLU A 507 7.13 -24.92 -15.13
N LYS A 508 6.39 -23.86 -14.81
CA LYS A 508 5.22 -23.41 -15.58
C LYS A 508 5.62 -22.93 -16.99
N MET A 509 6.75 -22.22 -17.12
CA MET A 509 7.30 -21.86 -18.43
C MET A 509 7.72 -23.10 -19.23
N GLN A 510 8.27 -24.14 -18.61
CA GLN A 510 8.62 -25.39 -19.28
C GLN A 510 7.38 -26.18 -19.74
N GLU A 511 6.29 -26.17 -18.98
CA GLU A 511 4.98 -26.70 -19.39
C GLU A 511 4.42 -25.92 -20.59
N GLN A 512 4.48 -24.58 -20.56
CA GLN A 512 4.05 -23.71 -21.65
C GLN A 512 4.87 -23.92 -22.93
N VAL A 513 6.21 -24.01 -22.85
CA VAL A 513 7.11 -24.42 -23.95
C VAL A 513 6.63 -25.71 -24.58
N THR A 514 6.37 -26.72 -23.76
CA THR A 514 5.97 -28.06 -24.21
C THR A 514 4.60 -28.03 -24.89
N ALA A 515 3.64 -27.29 -24.34
CA ALA A 515 2.30 -27.12 -24.91
C ALA A 515 2.33 -26.35 -26.25
N LEU A 516 3.09 -25.25 -26.34
CA LEU A 516 3.24 -24.43 -27.54
C LEU A 516 3.91 -25.21 -28.69
N ARG A 517 5.02 -25.91 -28.43
CA ARG A 517 5.65 -26.79 -29.42
C ARG A 517 4.72 -27.92 -29.87
N THR A 518 3.97 -28.52 -28.95
CA THR A 518 2.95 -29.53 -29.30
C THR A 518 1.84 -28.97 -30.18
N TYR A 519 1.43 -27.70 -29.96
CA TYR A 519 0.46 -27.02 -30.80
C TYR A 519 1.02 -26.69 -32.20
N ALA A 520 2.26 -26.19 -32.28
CA ALA A 520 2.94 -25.92 -33.54
C ALA A 520 3.09 -27.19 -34.40
N ILE A 521 3.48 -28.32 -33.80
CA ILE A 521 3.57 -29.62 -34.47
C ILE A 521 2.21 -30.03 -35.04
N LYS A 522 1.15 -30.08 -34.20
CA LYS A 522 -0.21 -30.45 -34.64
C LYS A 522 -0.72 -29.55 -35.77
N LEU A 523 -0.43 -28.25 -35.71
CA LEU A 523 -0.84 -27.30 -36.74
C LEU A 523 -0.08 -27.54 -38.05
N ASN A 524 1.24 -27.77 -37.98
CA ASN A 524 2.08 -28.10 -39.15
C ASN A 524 1.74 -29.48 -39.76
N GLU A 525 1.22 -30.43 -38.98
CA GLU A 525 0.65 -31.69 -39.50
C GLU A 525 -0.73 -31.47 -40.12
N HIS A 526 -1.58 -30.62 -39.54
CA HIS A 526 -2.94 -30.38 -40.01
C HIS A 526 -2.97 -29.60 -41.33
N ILE A 527 -2.14 -28.56 -41.51
CA ILE A 527 -2.11 -27.72 -42.71
C ILE A 527 -2.00 -28.53 -44.03
N PRO A 528 -0.99 -29.40 -44.25
CA PRO A 528 -0.87 -30.18 -45.48
C PRO A 528 -1.95 -31.26 -45.64
N ASN A 529 -2.65 -31.63 -44.57
CA ASN A 529 -3.81 -32.52 -44.64
C ASN A 529 -5.06 -31.75 -45.11
N ALA A 530 -5.32 -30.57 -44.53
CA ALA A 530 -6.42 -29.69 -44.93
C ALA A 530 -6.27 -29.15 -46.36
N VAL A 531 -5.05 -28.84 -46.80
CA VAL A 531 -4.77 -28.45 -48.20
C VAL A 531 -5.08 -29.61 -49.16
N ARG A 532 -4.55 -30.82 -48.89
CA ARG A 532 -4.80 -31.99 -49.75
C ARG A 532 -6.27 -32.42 -49.78
N ALA A 533 -6.98 -32.32 -48.66
CA ALA A 533 -8.41 -32.56 -48.61
C ALA A 533 -9.17 -31.60 -49.54
N ARG A 534 -8.85 -30.31 -49.49
CA ARG A 534 -9.46 -29.29 -50.37
C ARG A 534 -9.10 -29.48 -51.84
N GLU A 535 -7.88 -29.92 -52.14
CA GLU A 535 -7.48 -30.28 -53.52
C GLU A 535 -8.26 -31.50 -54.04
N GLN A 536 -8.54 -32.49 -53.17
CA GLN A 536 -9.36 -33.65 -53.49
C GLN A 536 -10.85 -33.30 -53.64
N GLU A 537 -11.39 -32.44 -52.77
CA GLU A 537 -12.74 -31.86 -52.91
C GLU A 537 -12.87 -31.15 -54.26
N PHE A 538 -11.94 -30.24 -54.58
CA PHE A 538 -11.94 -29.50 -55.86
C PHE A 538 -11.78 -30.43 -57.06
N GLN A 539 -10.93 -31.47 -56.99
CA GLN A 539 -10.85 -32.48 -58.06
C GLN A 539 -12.15 -33.29 -58.18
N SER A 540 -12.82 -33.63 -57.08
CA SER A 540 -14.10 -34.35 -57.13
C SER A 540 -15.24 -33.48 -57.66
N GLU A 541 -15.26 -32.19 -57.33
CA GLU A 541 -16.26 -31.23 -57.81
C GLU A 541 -16.07 -30.97 -59.31
N ASN A 542 -14.82 -30.82 -59.78
CA ASN A 542 -14.53 -30.76 -61.22
C ASN A 542 -14.90 -32.07 -61.94
N ALA A 543 -14.70 -33.24 -61.34
CA ALA A 543 -15.12 -34.52 -61.93
C ALA A 543 -16.65 -34.65 -62.01
N VAL A 544 -17.38 -34.22 -60.98
CA VAL A 544 -18.86 -34.17 -60.97
C VAL A 544 -19.38 -33.18 -62.02
N ASN A 545 -18.77 -32.00 -62.14
CA ASN A 545 -19.12 -31.03 -63.18
C ASN A 545 -18.84 -31.58 -64.59
N ALA A 546 -17.70 -32.24 -64.81
CA ALA A 546 -17.37 -32.86 -66.10
C ALA A 546 -18.32 -34.01 -66.47
N VAL A 547 -18.78 -34.80 -65.49
CA VAL A 547 -19.85 -35.79 -65.71
C VAL A 547 -21.16 -35.09 -66.09
N ARG A 548 -21.54 -34.01 -65.41
CA ARG A 548 -22.77 -33.26 -65.74
C ARG A 548 -22.73 -32.64 -67.14
N GLU A 549 -21.59 -32.09 -67.56
CA GLU A 549 -21.39 -31.56 -68.92
C GLU A 549 -21.53 -32.65 -70.00
N GLU A 550 -21.07 -33.89 -69.71
CA GLU A 550 -21.20 -35.02 -70.63
C GLU A 550 -22.62 -35.64 -70.62
N GLU A 551 -23.33 -35.64 -69.47
CA GLU A 551 -24.76 -35.96 -69.42
C GLU A 551 -25.61 -34.95 -70.20
N GLU A 552 -25.32 -33.65 -70.08
CA GLU A 552 -25.97 -32.58 -70.86
C GLU A 552 -25.72 -32.76 -72.38
N ARG A 553 -24.51 -33.16 -72.79
CA ARG A 553 -24.21 -33.55 -74.19
C ARG A 553 -25.01 -34.75 -74.66
N GLN A 554 -25.04 -35.84 -73.88
CA GLN A 554 -25.75 -37.06 -74.27
C GLN A 554 -27.27 -36.82 -74.37
N LYS A 555 -27.83 -36.01 -73.47
CA LYS A 555 -29.22 -35.56 -73.55
C LYS A 555 -29.49 -34.78 -74.85
N LYS A 556 -28.61 -33.83 -75.18
CA LYS A 556 -28.75 -33.00 -76.39
C LYS A 556 -28.63 -33.81 -77.69
N ALA A 557 -27.66 -34.73 -77.76
CA ALA A 557 -27.51 -35.65 -78.89
C ALA A 557 -28.73 -36.59 -79.05
N LYS A 558 -29.39 -36.95 -77.94
CA LYS A 558 -30.64 -37.71 -77.97
C LYS A 558 -31.82 -36.85 -78.48
N GLU A 559 -31.95 -35.60 -78.04
CA GLU A 559 -32.97 -34.67 -78.54
C GLU A 559 -32.80 -34.40 -80.05
N GLU A 560 -31.57 -34.27 -80.53
CA GLU A 560 -31.24 -34.16 -81.96
C GLU A 560 -31.60 -35.45 -82.73
N SER A 561 -31.33 -36.64 -82.17
CA SER A 561 -31.70 -37.94 -82.75
C SER A 561 -33.20 -38.20 -82.81
N GLU A 562 -33.99 -37.75 -81.83
CA GLU A 562 -35.45 -37.90 -81.83
C GLU A 562 -36.14 -36.94 -82.82
N ILE A 563 -35.52 -35.79 -83.12
CA ILE A 563 -35.93 -34.89 -84.21
C ILE A 563 -35.64 -35.52 -85.59
N GLU A 564 -34.46 -36.12 -85.78
CA GLU A 564 -34.07 -36.78 -87.03
C GLU A 564 -34.98 -37.99 -87.38
N GLN A 565 -35.60 -38.62 -86.39
CA GLN A 565 -36.44 -39.81 -86.58
C GLN A 565 -37.91 -39.52 -86.98
N PHE A 566 -38.40 -38.28 -86.87
CA PHE A 566 -39.79 -37.91 -87.21
C PHE A 566 -39.96 -36.62 -88.03
N GLY A 567 -39.03 -36.33 -88.95
CA GLY A 567 -39.24 -35.41 -90.07
C GLY A 567 -39.66 -36.15 -91.35
N ALA A 568 -40.68 -35.68 -92.07
CA ALA A 568 -41.13 -36.31 -93.31
C ALA A 568 -39.99 -36.42 -94.34
N SER A 569 -39.73 -37.63 -94.86
CA SER A 569 -38.71 -37.81 -95.91
C SER A 569 -39.04 -36.91 -97.11
N GLY A 570 -38.03 -36.30 -97.73
CA GLY A 570 -38.22 -35.22 -98.71
C GLY A 570 -39.31 -35.52 -99.74
N ARG A 571 -39.29 -36.74 -100.29
CA ARG A 571 -40.31 -37.28 -101.20
C ARG A 571 -41.76 -37.16 -100.72
N LEU A 572 -42.07 -37.34 -99.43
CA LEU A 572 -43.43 -37.12 -98.90
C LEU A 572 -43.80 -35.63 -98.91
N LEU A 573 -42.86 -34.74 -98.57
CA LEU A 573 -43.06 -33.30 -98.60
C LEU A 573 -43.12 -32.75 -100.04
N ASP A 574 -42.39 -33.36 -100.97
CA ASP A 574 -42.36 -32.96 -102.38
C ASP A 574 -43.60 -33.48 -103.14
N ILE A 575 -44.10 -34.68 -102.81
CA ILE A 575 -45.45 -35.12 -103.20
C ILE A 575 -46.52 -34.18 -102.60
N ALA A 576 -46.39 -33.75 -101.33
CA ALA A 576 -47.32 -32.80 -100.73
C ALA A 576 -47.30 -31.42 -101.43
N LYS A 577 -46.12 -30.86 -101.75
CA LYS A 577 -46.00 -29.63 -102.56
C LYS A 577 -46.62 -29.82 -103.94
N SER A 578 -46.28 -30.90 -104.65
CA SER A 578 -46.82 -31.19 -105.99
C SER A 578 -48.34 -31.31 -105.97
N LEU A 579 -48.91 -31.98 -104.96
CA LEU A 579 -50.34 -32.16 -104.79
C LEU A 579 -51.04 -30.85 -104.42
N ALA A 580 -50.46 -30.03 -103.53
CA ALA A 580 -50.96 -28.70 -103.20
C ALA A 580 -50.99 -27.78 -104.43
N THR A 581 -49.88 -27.74 -105.20
CA THR A 581 -49.76 -26.93 -106.42
C THR A 581 -50.72 -27.39 -107.51
N GLU A 582 -50.88 -28.69 -107.74
CA GLU A 582 -51.83 -29.18 -108.75
C GLU A 582 -53.29 -28.97 -108.32
N ALA A 583 -53.61 -29.11 -107.04
CA ALA A 583 -54.93 -28.78 -106.50
C ALA A 583 -55.27 -27.29 -106.65
N GLU A 584 -54.32 -26.40 -106.32
CA GLU A 584 -54.47 -24.96 -106.52
C GLU A 584 -54.67 -24.61 -108.00
N GLN A 585 -53.93 -25.25 -108.92
CA GLN A 585 -54.08 -25.04 -110.36
C GLN A 585 -55.42 -25.56 -110.91
N LYS A 586 -55.92 -26.70 -110.44
CA LYS A 586 -57.18 -27.30 -110.91
C LYS A 586 -58.45 -26.69 -110.28
N LEU A 587 -58.37 -26.22 -109.03
CA LEU A 587 -59.54 -25.78 -108.26
C LEU A 587 -59.52 -24.31 -107.80
N GLY A 588 -58.34 -23.68 -107.73
CA GLY A 588 -58.11 -22.40 -107.06
C GLY A 588 -57.84 -22.55 -105.56
N LEU A 589 -57.04 -21.64 -104.99
CA LEU A 589 -56.51 -21.72 -103.63
C LEU A 589 -57.58 -22.00 -102.55
N ASP A 590 -58.63 -21.17 -102.48
CA ASP A 590 -59.69 -21.31 -101.45
C ASP A 590 -60.39 -22.67 -101.51
N ARG A 591 -60.57 -23.24 -102.71
CA ARG A 591 -61.19 -24.55 -102.93
C ARG A 591 -60.23 -25.70 -102.66
N ALA A 592 -58.94 -25.53 -102.95
CA ALA A 592 -57.90 -26.48 -102.56
C ALA A 592 -57.75 -26.53 -101.03
N GLN A 593 -57.69 -25.37 -100.35
CA GLN A 593 -57.73 -25.28 -98.90
C GLN A 593 -58.95 -25.99 -98.31
N ALA A 594 -60.16 -25.67 -98.79
CA ALA A 594 -61.39 -26.31 -98.33
C ALA A 594 -61.37 -27.84 -98.53
N LEU A 595 -61.04 -28.32 -99.73
CA LEU A 595 -60.95 -29.75 -100.04
C LEU A 595 -59.99 -30.46 -99.08
N PHE A 596 -58.74 -30.00 -98.96
CA PHE A 596 -57.73 -30.68 -98.17
C PHE A 596 -58.02 -30.57 -96.66
N GLN A 597 -58.58 -29.47 -96.20
CA GLN A 597 -58.95 -29.31 -94.80
C GLN A 597 -60.19 -30.14 -94.42
N ASP A 598 -61.22 -30.22 -95.28
CA ASP A 598 -62.38 -31.08 -95.05
C ASP A 598 -61.98 -32.57 -95.11
N THR A 599 -61.26 -33.00 -96.15
CA THR A 599 -60.80 -34.40 -96.30
C THR A 599 -59.82 -34.81 -95.19
N SER A 600 -58.98 -33.90 -94.69
CA SER A 600 -58.08 -34.18 -93.55
C SER A 600 -58.84 -34.32 -92.23
N ASN A 601 -59.96 -33.61 -92.03
CA ASN A 601 -60.74 -33.64 -90.80
C ASN A 601 -61.88 -34.68 -90.80
N ALA A 602 -62.32 -35.15 -91.97
CA ALA A 602 -63.47 -36.03 -92.08
C ALA A 602 -63.25 -37.43 -91.43
N PRO A 603 -64.27 -37.99 -90.75
CA PRO A 603 -64.11 -39.20 -89.91
C PRO A 603 -64.03 -40.53 -90.69
N TYR A 604 -63.74 -40.51 -92.00
CA TYR A 604 -63.59 -41.70 -92.84
C TYR A 604 -62.13 -42.00 -93.17
N GLY A 605 -61.84 -43.30 -93.37
CA GLY A 605 -60.47 -43.80 -93.54
C GLY A 605 -59.84 -43.56 -94.92
N ARG A 606 -58.51 -43.78 -94.97
CA ARG A 606 -57.58 -43.57 -96.12
C ARG A 606 -58.20 -43.70 -97.53
N ALA A 607 -58.86 -44.82 -97.82
CA ALA A 607 -59.36 -45.12 -99.15
C ALA A 607 -60.48 -44.16 -99.60
N ARG A 608 -61.29 -43.65 -98.67
CA ARG A 608 -62.29 -42.60 -98.97
C ARG A 608 -61.60 -41.25 -99.17
N ARG A 609 -60.68 -40.87 -98.28
CA ARG A 609 -59.87 -39.64 -98.40
C ARG A 609 -59.14 -39.53 -99.75
N GLN A 610 -58.56 -40.63 -100.23
CA GLN A 610 -57.96 -40.68 -101.58
C GLN A 610 -59.03 -40.57 -102.68
N ALA A 611 -60.17 -41.24 -102.54
CA ALA A 611 -61.26 -41.16 -103.53
C ALA A 611 -61.91 -39.76 -103.62
N ASP A 612 -62.07 -39.02 -102.52
CA ASP A 612 -62.64 -37.67 -102.55
C ASP A 612 -61.72 -36.67 -103.29
N ILE A 613 -60.40 -36.84 -103.14
CA ILE A 613 -59.39 -36.07 -103.86
C ILE A 613 -59.31 -36.50 -105.34
N GLU A 614 -59.48 -37.80 -105.63
CA GLU A 614 -59.58 -38.34 -106.98
C GLU A 614 -60.85 -37.85 -107.72
N GLU A 615 -61.96 -37.72 -107.00
CA GLU A 615 -63.24 -37.18 -107.49
C GLU A 615 -63.14 -35.67 -107.78
N ALA A 616 -62.34 -34.93 -107.00
CA ALA A 616 -62.13 -33.48 -107.17
C ALA A 616 -61.04 -33.10 -108.19
N LEU A 617 -59.94 -33.86 -108.29
CA LEU A 617 -58.76 -33.53 -109.12
C LEU A 617 -58.60 -34.43 -110.36
N GLY A 618 -59.37 -35.52 -110.44
CA GLY A 618 -59.27 -36.54 -111.49
C GLY A 618 -58.12 -37.52 -111.29
N LYS A 619 -58.20 -38.65 -112.00
CA LYS A 619 -57.11 -39.66 -112.05
C LYS A 619 -55.89 -39.21 -112.84
N ASP A 620 -56.04 -38.18 -113.67
CA ASP A 620 -54.98 -37.64 -114.52
C ASP A 620 -54.22 -36.53 -113.77
N MET A 621 -53.58 -36.88 -112.65
CA MET A 621 -52.60 -36.01 -111.99
C MET A 621 -51.19 -36.24 -112.54
N GLN A 622 -50.35 -35.19 -112.48
CA GLN A 622 -49.03 -35.21 -113.12
C GLN A 622 -47.88 -35.27 -112.11
N GLY A 623 -46.73 -35.76 -112.56
CA GLY A 623 -45.50 -35.81 -111.77
C GLY A 623 -45.66 -36.57 -110.46
N GLU A 624 -45.19 -35.96 -109.36
CA GLU A 624 -45.16 -36.62 -108.06
C GLU A 624 -46.54 -36.70 -107.38
N ALA A 625 -47.46 -35.77 -107.67
CA ALA A 625 -48.81 -35.77 -107.10
C ALA A 625 -49.54 -37.12 -107.29
N GLN A 626 -49.39 -37.75 -108.47
CA GLN A 626 -49.97 -39.06 -108.77
C GLN A 626 -49.46 -40.20 -107.85
N SER A 627 -48.32 -40.03 -107.19
CA SER A 627 -47.84 -40.98 -106.18
C SER A 627 -48.70 -41.00 -104.91
N PHE A 628 -49.51 -39.96 -104.66
CA PHE A 628 -50.42 -39.88 -103.52
C PHE A 628 -51.37 -41.09 -103.42
N TYR A 629 -51.92 -41.56 -104.54
CA TYR A 629 -52.83 -42.70 -104.58
C TYR A 629 -52.15 -44.04 -104.28
N ASN A 630 -50.83 -44.14 -104.49
CA ASN A 630 -50.06 -45.36 -104.29
C ASN A 630 -49.68 -45.62 -102.82
N PHE A 631 -49.85 -44.65 -101.90
CA PHE A 631 -49.60 -44.89 -100.48
C PHE A 631 -50.63 -45.84 -99.88
N SER A 632 -50.14 -46.95 -99.32
CA SER A 632 -50.96 -48.01 -98.74
C SER A 632 -51.38 -47.74 -97.29
N ARG A 633 -50.63 -46.91 -96.56
CA ARG A 633 -50.80 -46.62 -95.13
C ARG A 633 -51.63 -45.36 -94.90
N ALA A 634 -52.52 -45.38 -93.89
CA ALA A 634 -53.31 -44.20 -93.52
C ALA A 634 -52.43 -43.04 -93.03
N ARG A 635 -51.52 -43.30 -92.08
CA ARG A 635 -50.62 -42.30 -91.49
C ARG A 635 -49.83 -41.49 -92.53
N ASP A 636 -49.39 -42.12 -93.62
CA ASP A 636 -48.57 -41.46 -94.64
C ASP A 636 -49.44 -40.53 -95.52
N VAL A 637 -50.69 -40.94 -95.81
CA VAL A 637 -51.70 -40.09 -96.45
C VAL A 637 -52.06 -38.92 -95.54
N ASP A 638 -52.37 -39.18 -94.26
CA ASP A 638 -52.76 -38.14 -93.30
C ASP A 638 -51.63 -37.11 -93.07
N ALA A 639 -50.37 -37.55 -93.07
CA ALA A 639 -49.21 -36.67 -93.01
C ALA A 639 -49.07 -35.78 -94.25
N ILE A 640 -49.33 -36.30 -95.47
CA ILE A 640 -49.38 -35.50 -96.70
C ILE A 640 -50.51 -34.48 -96.64
N LEU A 641 -51.73 -34.88 -96.24
CA LEU A 641 -52.88 -33.97 -96.15
C LEU A 641 -52.64 -32.82 -95.15
N TYR A 642 -52.05 -33.14 -93.99
CA TYR A 642 -51.66 -32.14 -92.99
C TYR A 642 -50.56 -31.21 -93.50
N ALA A 643 -49.56 -31.73 -94.23
CA ALA A 643 -48.51 -30.92 -94.84
C ALA A 643 -49.06 -29.98 -95.92
N VAL A 644 -49.95 -30.46 -96.82
CA VAL A 644 -50.67 -29.63 -97.79
C VAL A 644 -51.42 -28.51 -97.06
N THR A 645 -52.21 -28.84 -96.04
CA THR A 645 -53.02 -27.87 -95.29
C THR A 645 -52.14 -26.79 -94.62
N ARG A 646 -50.97 -27.14 -94.08
CA ARG A 646 -50.01 -26.15 -93.53
C ARG A 646 -49.30 -25.32 -94.60
N ILE A 647 -48.91 -25.92 -95.73
CA ILE A 647 -48.29 -25.21 -96.86
C ILE A 647 -49.22 -24.11 -97.39
N LEU A 648 -50.53 -24.39 -97.43
CA LEU A 648 -51.55 -23.45 -97.87
C LEU A 648 -51.96 -22.40 -96.80
N GLY A 649 -51.35 -22.35 -95.60
CA GLY A 649 -51.88 -21.54 -94.47
C GLY A 649 -50.91 -21.06 -93.38
N GLY A 650 -49.62 -20.86 -93.67
CA GLY A 650 -48.52 -20.67 -92.71
C GLY A 650 -48.60 -19.61 -91.59
N ALA A 651 -47.93 -19.89 -90.45
CA ALA A 651 -47.73 -19.03 -89.27
C ALA A 651 -46.58 -19.57 -88.36
N ASP A 652 -45.96 -18.74 -87.47
CA ASP A 652 -45.01 -19.14 -86.38
C ASP A 652 -44.73 -18.03 -85.32
N VAL A 653 -44.64 -18.37 -84.01
CA VAL A 653 -44.17 -17.53 -82.83
C VAL A 653 -43.80 -18.42 -81.60
N PRO A 654 -42.75 -18.11 -80.77
CA PRO A 654 -42.50 -18.74 -79.43
C PRO A 654 -42.27 -17.76 -78.21
N ALA A 655 -42.03 -18.27 -76.98
CA ALA A 655 -42.12 -17.54 -75.68
C ALA A 655 -41.05 -17.87 -74.55
N GLU A 656 -41.42 -17.80 -73.24
CA GLU A 656 -40.60 -17.46 -72.02
C GLU A 656 -40.85 -18.39 -70.77
N LYS A 657 -39.91 -18.58 -69.78
CA LYS A 657 -40.13 -18.63 -68.26
C LYS A 657 -38.97 -19.10 -67.31
N SER A 658 -39.24 -19.32 -65.99
CA SER A 658 -38.37 -19.12 -64.77
C SER A 658 -38.43 -20.20 -63.62
N GLN A 659 -37.92 -19.92 -62.38
CA GLN A 659 -37.65 -20.84 -61.22
C GLN A 659 -38.30 -20.50 -59.82
N PRO A 660 -38.33 -21.43 -58.81
CA PRO A 660 -38.72 -21.20 -57.37
C PRO A 660 -37.78 -21.78 -56.24
N ASP A 661 -38.24 -21.83 -54.94
CA ASP A 661 -37.48 -21.90 -53.63
C ASP A 661 -38.15 -22.78 -52.47
N LYS A 662 -37.49 -23.11 -51.30
CA LYS A 662 -38.09 -23.33 -49.90
C LYS A 662 -37.32 -23.97 -48.66
N SER A 663 -37.33 -23.27 -47.48
CA SER A 663 -37.71 -23.60 -46.03
C SER A 663 -37.14 -24.73 -45.07
N LEU A 664 -37.40 -24.62 -43.71
CA LEU A 664 -36.65 -25.21 -42.54
C LEU A 664 -37.50 -25.74 -41.28
N PRO A 665 -36.93 -26.51 -40.27
CA PRO A 665 -37.58 -27.03 -39.01
C PRO A 665 -36.82 -26.88 -37.61
N GLU A 666 -37.31 -27.47 -36.46
CA GLU A 666 -36.82 -27.28 -35.04
C GLU A 666 -36.91 -28.52 -34.04
N SER A 667 -36.51 -28.39 -32.73
CA SER A 667 -36.74 -29.33 -31.57
C SER A 667 -36.41 -28.75 -30.14
N SER A 668 -36.66 -29.47 -28.99
CA SER A 668 -36.53 -29.02 -27.54
C SER A 668 -36.21 -30.20 -26.52
N VAL A 669 -36.11 -30.20 -25.15
CA VAL A 669 -36.50 -29.43 -23.89
C VAL A 669 -35.60 -29.85 -22.65
N SER A 670 -35.55 -29.15 -21.48
CA SER A 670 -35.03 -29.67 -20.15
C SER A 670 -35.33 -28.83 -18.85
N GLU A 671 -35.22 -29.39 -17.61
CA GLU A 671 -35.36 -28.75 -16.25
C GLU A 671 -34.60 -29.47 -15.08
N SER A 672 -34.39 -28.84 -13.88
CA SER A 672 -34.12 -29.48 -12.54
C SER A 672 -34.18 -28.50 -11.32
N VAL A 673 -34.29 -28.98 -10.05
CA VAL A 673 -34.61 -28.22 -8.79
C VAL A 673 -33.80 -28.68 -7.53
N GLN A 674 -33.67 -27.86 -6.47
CA GLN A 674 -32.90 -28.11 -5.22
C GLN A 674 -33.72 -28.40 -3.92
N PRO A 675 -33.12 -29.06 -2.89
CA PRO A 675 -33.67 -29.27 -1.53
C PRO A 675 -33.01 -28.40 -0.39
N PRO A 676 -33.50 -28.41 0.88
CA PRO A 676 -33.22 -27.37 1.90
C PRO A 676 -32.36 -27.76 3.14
N GLU A 677 -32.01 -26.78 3.99
CA GLU A 677 -31.24 -26.90 5.26
C GLU A 677 -32.02 -26.55 6.55
N LEU A 678 -31.67 -27.24 7.65
CA LEU A 678 -31.89 -26.94 9.09
C LEU A 678 -30.85 -27.77 9.89
N LYS A 679 -30.29 -27.41 11.05
CA LYS A 679 -30.30 -26.20 11.90
C LYS A 679 -29.13 -26.32 12.92
N ILE A 680 -28.34 -25.28 13.19
CA ILE A 680 -27.50 -25.18 14.41
C ILE A 680 -27.54 -23.74 14.93
N GLU A 681 -28.47 -23.49 15.85
CA GLU A 681 -28.55 -22.27 16.67
C GLU A 681 -27.54 -22.41 17.85
N GLU A 682 -27.15 -21.41 18.67
CA GLU A 682 -27.75 -20.12 19.04
C GLU A 682 -26.67 -19.01 19.22
N LEU A 683 -25.96 -18.59 18.18
CA LEU A 683 -25.08 -17.40 18.23
C LEU A 683 -25.19 -16.54 16.96
N PRO A 684 -25.12 -15.20 17.06
CA PRO A 684 -25.14 -14.34 15.88
C PRO A 684 -23.84 -14.48 15.06
N ARG A 685 -23.98 -14.66 13.74
CA ARG A 685 -22.89 -14.48 12.77
C ARG A 685 -22.67 -12.98 12.56
N LEU A 686 -21.46 -12.50 12.77
CA LEU A 686 -21.11 -11.08 12.67
C LEU A 686 -20.73 -10.68 11.23
N SER A 687 -20.49 -9.38 10.98
CA SER A 687 -20.15 -8.90 9.63
C SER A 687 -18.84 -9.53 9.13
N SER A 688 -18.75 -9.79 7.82
CA SER A 688 -17.54 -10.33 7.19
C SER A 688 -16.29 -9.48 7.48
N VAL A 689 -15.14 -10.17 7.57
CA VAL A 689 -13.85 -9.54 7.89
C VAL A 689 -13.28 -8.89 6.63
N ASP A 690 -12.79 -7.66 6.75
CA ASP A 690 -12.12 -6.97 5.64
C ASP A 690 -10.74 -7.58 5.33
N LYS A 691 -10.16 -7.25 4.17
CA LYS A 691 -8.83 -7.77 3.78
C LYS A 691 -7.72 -7.42 4.79
N LYS A 692 -7.88 -6.35 5.57
CA LYS A 692 -6.92 -5.88 6.60
C LYS A 692 -7.14 -6.54 7.98
N GLY A 693 -8.19 -7.34 8.16
CA GLY A 693 -8.49 -8.06 9.41
C GLY A 693 -9.49 -7.36 10.34
N TRP A 694 -10.21 -6.33 9.90
CA TRP A 694 -11.24 -5.65 10.69
C TRP A 694 -12.59 -6.35 10.58
N TRP A 695 -13.30 -6.42 11.70
CA TRP A 695 -14.71 -6.84 11.78
C TRP A 695 -15.53 -5.76 12.49
N SER A 696 -16.86 -5.84 12.41
CA SER A 696 -17.76 -4.89 13.08
C SER A 696 -19.00 -5.58 13.64
N HIS A 697 -19.59 -4.96 14.66
CA HIS A 697 -20.92 -5.30 15.13
C HIS A 697 -21.68 -4.05 15.55
N GLU A 698 -23.00 -4.17 15.66
CA GLU A 698 -23.87 -3.13 16.20
C GLU A 698 -24.28 -3.50 17.63
N LEU A 699 -24.49 -2.50 18.47
CA LEU A 699 -25.00 -2.63 19.83
C LEU A 699 -26.52 -2.39 19.87
N PRO A 700 -27.25 -2.86 20.90
CA PRO A 700 -28.69 -2.62 21.04
C PRO A 700 -29.13 -1.15 21.08
N ASN A 701 -28.20 -0.21 21.22
CA ASN A 701 -28.41 1.24 21.17
C ASN A 701 -28.10 1.88 19.80
N GLY A 702 -27.85 1.08 18.75
CA GLY A 702 -27.49 1.55 17.41
C GLY A 702 -26.03 2.02 17.25
N SER A 703 -25.19 1.87 18.28
CA SER A 703 -23.75 2.20 18.19
C SER A 703 -22.99 1.07 17.50
N ARG A 704 -22.15 1.40 16.53
CA ARG A 704 -21.35 0.42 15.78
C ARG A 704 -19.92 0.38 16.32
N HIS A 705 -19.48 -0.78 16.80
CA HIS A 705 -18.10 -1.03 17.19
C HIS A 705 -17.36 -1.78 16.07
N SER A 706 -16.07 -1.49 15.92
CA SER A 706 -15.18 -2.16 14.95
C SER A 706 -13.83 -2.42 15.59
N ASP A 707 -13.35 -3.65 15.46
CA ASP A 707 -12.07 -4.09 16.04
C ASP A 707 -11.29 -4.96 15.04
N LYS A 708 -10.01 -5.19 15.30
CA LYS A 708 -9.10 -5.87 14.39
C LYS A 708 -8.65 -7.20 14.98
N LEU A 709 -8.78 -8.27 14.19
CA LEU A 709 -8.26 -9.58 14.58
C LEU A 709 -6.76 -9.52 14.85
N ASN A 710 -6.33 -10.17 15.93
CA ASN A 710 -4.91 -10.42 16.18
C ASN A 710 -4.35 -11.38 15.10
N LYS A 711 -3.02 -11.54 15.06
CA LYS A 711 -2.35 -12.32 14.01
C LYS A 711 -2.78 -13.80 13.99
N THR A 712 -3.03 -14.39 15.15
CA THR A 712 -3.46 -15.79 15.28
C THR A 712 -4.88 -15.97 14.75
N ASP A 713 -5.82 -15.15 15.24
CA ASP A 713 -7.23 -15.24 14.82
C ASP A 713 -7.41 -14.89 13.35
N LYS A 714 -6.66 -13.91 12.81
CA LYS A 714 -6.69 -13.65 11.37
C LYS A 714 -6.24 -14.87 10.56
N THR A 715 -5.23 -15.61 11.04
CA THR A 715 -4.70 -16.79 10.34
C THR A 715 -5.72 -17.93 10.31
N ALA A 716 -6.35 -18.23 11.46
CA ALA A 716 -7.40 -19.24 11.55
C ALA A 716 -8.66 -18.86 10.72
N TYR A 717 -9.07 -17.58 10.73
CA TYR A 717 -10.17 -17.11 9.89
C TYR A 717 -9.84 -17.22 8.40
N ASP A 718 -8.62 -16.86 8.00
CA ASP A 718 -8.19 -16.97 6.61
C ASP A 718 -8.09 -18.43 6.12
N ALA A 719 -7.87 -19.39 7.05
CA ALA A 719 -7.96 -20.84 6.81
C ALA A 719 -9.39 -21.40 6.81
N GLY A 720 -10.42 -20.59 7.12
CA GLY A 720 -11.83 -20.99 7.12
C GLY A 720 -12.35 -21.55 8.46
N GLU A 721 -11.55 -21.49 9.52
CA GLU A 721 -11.93 -21.94 10.85
C GLU A 721 -12.96 -20.99 11.50
N ARG A 722 -13.72 -21.50 12.47
CA ARG A 722 -14.74 -20.75 13.22
C ARG A 722 -14.13 -20.14 14.49
N ILE A 723 -14.17 -18.81 14.58
CA ILE A 723 -13.56 -18.06 15.69
C ILE A 723 -14.62 -17.33 16.51
N ASN A 724 -14.57 -17.51 17.83
CA ASN A 724 -15.41 -16.77 18.77
C ASN A 724 -14.72 -15.44 19.12
N VAL A 725 -15.22 -14.34 18.57
CA VAL A 725 -14.61 -13.01 18.78
C VAL A 725 -15.13 -12.30 20.02
N ARG A 726 -14.25 -11.48 20.59
CA ARG A 726 -14.49 -10.71 21.81
C ARG A 726 -14.28 -9.23 21.51
N CYS A 727 -15.18 -8.36 21.99
CA CYS A 727 -14.99 -6.92 21.91
C CYS A 727 -14.57 -6.40 23.30
N PRO A 728 -13.32 -5.94 23.49
CA PRO A 728 -12.85 -5.41 24.77
C PRO A 728 -13.53 -4.08 25.15
N SER A 729 -14.19 -3.40 24.19
CA SER A 729 -14.99 -2.18 24.42
C SER A 729 -16.43 -2.44 24.89
N CYS A 730 -16.81 -3.70 25.13
CA CYS A 730 -18.14 -4.09 25.62
C CYS A 730 -18.05 -4.62 27.06
N PRO A 731 -18.35 -3.82 28.10
CA PRO A 731 -18.11 -4.20 29.49
C PRO A 731 -18.98 -5.35 29.99
N ASP A 732 -20.23 -5.45 29.53
CA ASP A 732 -21.24 -6.36 30.11
C ASP A 732 -21.34 -7.72 29.40
N ASN A 733 -20.75 -7.88 28.20
CA ASN A 733 -20.63 -9.19 27.54
C ASN A 733 -19.37 -9.24 26.66
N PRO A 734 -18.31 -9.96 27.06
CA PRO A 734 -17.08 -10.02 26.30
C PRO A 734 -17.15 -10.95 25.08
N LEU A 735 -18.16 -11.81 24.91
CA LEU A 735 -18.25 -12.73 23.76
C LEU A 735 -19.41 -12.34 22.84
N VAL A 736 -19.07 -11.77 21.68
CA VAL A 736 -20.03 -11.02 20.85
C VAL A 736 -20.71 -11.88 19.79
N GLY A 737 -20.04 -12.96 19.36
CA GLY A 737 -20.52 -13.87 18.33
C GLY A 737 -19.37 -14.64 17.72
N TYR A 738 -19.56 -15.13 16.50
CA TYR A 738 -18.51 -15.83 15.77
C TYR A 738 -18.30 -15.30 14.36
N LEU A 739 -17.07 -15.47 13.88
CA LEU A 739 -16.65 -15.23 12.51
C LEU A 739 -16.24 -16.55 11.88
N GLN A 740 -16.66 -16.74 10.64
CA GLN A 740 -16.20 -17.79 9.73
C GLN A 740 -16.29 -17.24 8.32
N LYS A 741 -15.36 -17.64 7.47
CA LYS A 741 -15.12 -17.08 6.12
C LYS A 741 -16.28 -17.33 5.15
#